data_AF-A0A1I5MTZ9-F1
#
_entry.id   AF-A0A1I5MTZ9-F1
#
_cell.length_a   1.000
_cell.length_b   1.000
_cell.length_c   1.000
_cell.angle_alpha   90.00
_cell.angle_beta   90.00
_cell.angle_gamma   90.00
#
_symmetry.space_group_name_H-M   'P 1'
#
loop_
_entity.id
_entity.type
_entity.pdbx_description
1 polymer ?
#
loop_
_entity_poly.entity_id
_entity_poly.type
_entity_poly.pdbx_seq_one_letter_code
_entity_poly.pdbx_strand_id
1 'polypeptide(L)'
;MAGKDEKPEAAGAAEAGGKPRRGRGAGAKGRAGAAKQEPKPADSEKPARPRREKAAAKTPPEPVPEPAAPARSKAAAASDPAKPAAKAGTRKPALRGRGAGRSDPRPGPRRKPSGKAAAKAQAETASLSMADEALRPLGAVGPGGGVPPMAAPRAQAAAPAGTGQSAGLAAEPHPSPTTAAFVEAAFGPGSRLPEQLAQNIERIESLTQRLISALAQRRPSNPGVEMPGPDLFATATSAWIKLLAEQPERVIGQQVSYWGETLRHFAEAQAAFARGTLTPPPSEGPRDRRFANPLWEAHPFFNFIKRQYQINAQALQEAASALDLPEMTDRRRIEWFTRQMIDMMAPTNFLATNPDALEKALETEGESLVRGLENLVRDVEQNSGELIVSLADRDAFRVGENIGTTEGTVVARTKLYELIQYKPTTAQVHEIPLVIFPPWINKFYILDLKPQNSLIKWIVDQGHTLFVVAWKNPDPSYGDTGMDDYVSAYLEVMDRVLDLTDQKKLNAVGYCIAGTTLALTLSLLKQRGDDRVNAATFFTALTDFADQGEFTAYLQEDFVSGIEEEAARTGILGAQLMTRTFSFLRANDLVWGPAIRSYMLGETPPAFDLLFWNGDGTNLPGRMAVEYLRGLCQQNRFVKEGFDLMGHRLHVGDVTVPLCAIACETDHIAPWKDSWRGIAQMGSRDKTFILSESGHIAGIVNPPSKKKYGHYTSDAGFGQGEQHWLDKASHHEGSWWGRWGEWLARRAGGMVDARDPGEGFGPAPGLYVHERA
;
A
#
# COMPACT_ATOMS: atom_id res chain seq x y z
N MET A 1 14.55 51.28 39.48
CA MET A 1 15.91 51.10 38.93
C MET A 1 15.70 50.33 37.63
N ALA A 2 15.84 50.88 36.43
CA ALA A 2 16.97 51.64 35.86
C ALA A 2 18.25 50.78 35.81
N GLY A 3 18.88 50.52 34.65
CA GLY A 3 18.50 50.82 33.26
C GLY A 3 19.73 51.08 32.37
N LYS A 4 19.54 51.00 31.04
CA LYS A 4 20.57 51.13 29.98
C LYS A 4 21.55 49.94 29.88
N ASP A 5 21.76 49.32 28.73
CA ASP A 5 22.30 49.78 27.42
C ASP A 5 23.81 50.00 27.46
N GLU A 6 24.58 49.23 26.67
CA GLU A 6 25.43 49.80 25.62
C GLU A 6 25.96 48.75 24.62
N LYS A 7 26.34 49.24 23.43
CA LYS A 7 26.89 48.48 22.30
C LYS A 7 27.73 49.43 21.42
N PRO A 8 28.94 49.06 21.01
CA PRO A 8 29.56 49.53 19.76
C PRO A 8 29.75 48.33 18.79
N GLU A 9 29.35 48.39 17.52
CA GLU A 9 30.03 49.03 16.37
C GLU A 9 31.10 48.13 15.69
N ALA A 10 31.52 48.38 14.45
CA ALA A 10 30.78 48.52 13.19
C ALA A 10 31.74 48.80 12.02
N ALA A 11 31.76 47.91 11.01
CA ALA A 11 32.22 48.15 9.63
C ALA A 11 31.68 46.99 8.76
N GLY A 12 31.25 47.13 7.51
CA GLY A 12 31.21 48.30 6.63
C GLY A 12 31.91 47.98 5.30
N ALA A 13 31.35 48.13 4.10
CA ALA A 13 30.01 48.38 3.55
C ALA A 13 30.20 48.45 2.01
N ALA A 14 29.12 48.58 1.24
CA ALA A 14 29.06 48.76 -0.22
C ALA A 14 29.42 47.53 -1.11
N GLU A 15 28.96 47.46 -2.36
CA GLU A 15 27.60 47.61 -2.94
C GLU A 15 27.66 47.28 -4.46
N ALA A 16 26.49 47.29 -5.13
CA ALA A 16 26.27 47.15 -6.58
C ALA A 16 26.45 45.73 -7.18
N GLY A 17 25.52 45.24 -8.03
CA GLY A 17 24.21 45.80 -8.39
C GLY A 17 23.54 45.08 -9.56
N GLY A 18 22.23 45.29 -9.75
CA GLY A 18 21.51 44.91 -10.98
C GLY A 18 20.25 44.06 -10.81
N LYS A 19 19.07 44.71 -10.84
CA LYS A 19 17.79 44.07 -11.20
C LYS A 19 17.39 44.48 -12.62
N PRO A 20 16.84 43.56 -13.45
CA PRO A 20 15.98 43.93 -14.57
C PRO A 20 14.51 44.13 -14.12
N ARG A 21 13.72 44.83 -14.94
CA ARG A 21 12.28 45.14 -14.70
C ARG A 21 11.35 44.26 -15.56
N ARG A 22 10.07 44.22 -15.17
CA ARG A 22 8.95 43.77 -16.03
C ARG A 22 8.91 44.54 -17.36
N GLY A 23 8.52 43.87 -18.44
CA GLY A 23 8.05 44.49 -19.67
C GLY A 23 6.88 43.70 -20.29
N ARG A 24 5.84 44.38 -20.75
CA ARG A 24 4.83 43.81 -21.66
C ARG A 24 5.27 44.09 -23.10
N GLY A 25 5.06 43.14 -24.00
CA GLY A 25 5.24 43.35 -25.44
C GLY A 25 4.41 42.36 -26.25
N ALA A 26 3.51 42.87 -27.09
CA ALA A 26 2.79 42.07 -28.07
C ALA A 26 3.39 42.34 -29.46
N GLY A 27 3.51 41.30 -30.30
CA GLY A 27 4.04 41.45 -31.65
C GLY A 27 3.74 40.22 -32.51
N ALA A 28 2.87 40.38 -33.50
CA ALA A 28 2.50 39.32 -34.43
C ALA A 28 2.81 39.73 -35.88
N LYS A 29 3.40 38.80 -36.66
CA LYS A 29 3.49 38.70 -38.14
C LYS A 29 4.48 37.55 -38.48
N GLY A 30 4.27 36.68 -39.47
CA GLY A 30 3.09 36.45 -40.32
C GLY A 30 3.46 35.99 -41.75
N ARG A 31 2.51 35.31 -42.43
CA ARG A 31 2.58 34.66 -43.78
C ARG A 31 3.14 33.22 -43.79
N ALA A 32 2.70 32.29 -44.67
CA ALA A 32 1.48 32.12 -45.50
C ALA A 32 1.50 30.70 -46.13
N GLY A 33 0.42 30.06 -46.61
CA GLY A 33 -1.02 30.38 -46.54
C GLY A 33 -1.85 29.74 -47.67
N ALA A 34 -3.12 29.38 -47.41
CA ALA A 34 -4.20 29.05 -48.39
C ALA A 34 -5.56 29.20 -47.66
N ALA A 35 -6.49 30.10 -48.01
CA ALA A 35 -7.40 30.10 -49.18
C ALA A 35 -8.48 28.98 -49.10
N LYS A 36 -9.61 29.17 -48.40
CA LYS A 36 -10.86 29.93 -48.74
C LYS A 36 -11.87 29.17 -49.62
N GLN A 37 -13.07 28.88 -49.08
CA GLN A 37 -14.38 29.35 -49.60
C GLN A 37 -15.57 28.96 -48.68
N GLU A 38 -16.57 29.84 -48.61
CA GLU A 38 -17.96 29.57 -48.16
C GLU A 38 -18.91 29.91 -49.33
N PRO A 39 -20.13 29.36 -49.35
CA PRO A 39 -21.31 30.21 -49.58
C PRO A 39 -22.50 29.93 -48.61
N LYS A 40 -23.60 30.68 -48.80
CA LYS A 40 -24.73 30.88 -47.86
C LYS A 40 -26.12 30.46 -48.46
N PRO A 41 -27.31 30.71 -47.85
CA PRO A 41 -28.45 29.77 -47.90
C PRO A 41 -29.74 30.28 -48.61
N ALA A 42 -30.82 29.49 -48.51
CA ALA A 42 -32.26 29.81 -48.69
C ALA A 42 -33.05 29.18 -47.50
N ASP A 43 -34.12 29.72 -46.91
CA ASP A 43 -35.47 30.11 -47.42
C ASP A 43 -36.31 28.93 -47.96
N SER A 44 -37.62 28.80 -47.72
CA SER A 44 -38.64 29.66 -47.03
C SER A 44 -39.32 28.88 -45.85
N GLU A 45 -40.50 29.13 -45.24
CA GLU A 45 -41.63 30.08 -45.44
C GLU A 45 -42.46 30.31 -44.14
N LYS A 46 -43.74 30.75 -44.22
CA LYS A 46 -44.67 31.01 -43.09
C LYS A 46 -46.14 31.15 -43.54
N PRO A 47 -47.13 30.66 -42.76
CA PRO A 47 -48.16 31.56 -42.19
C PRO A 47 -48.62 31.13 -40.76
N ALA A 48 -49.41 31.86 -39.95
CA ALA A 48 -49.80 33.28 -39.89
C ALA A 48 -50.25 33.62 -38.43
N ARG A 49 -50.66 34.88 -38.17
CA ARG A 49 -51.14 35.43 -36.87
C ARG A 49 -52.64 35.80 -37.01
N PRO A 50 -53.47 35.99 -35.93
CA PRO A 50 -53.31 37.17 -35.04
C PRO A 50 -53.89 37.13 -33.59
N ARG A 51 -53.50 38.16 -32.79
CA ARG A 51 -54.26 39.05 -31.85
C ARG A 51 -55.57 38.54 -31.13
N ARG A 52 -55.97 39.00 -29.93
CA ARG A 52 -55.69 40.26 -29.17
C ARG A 52 -56.22 40.19 -27.71
N GLU A 53 -55.64 40.98 -26.78
CA GLU A 53 -56.25 41.46 -25.50
C GLU A 53 -56.68 40.35 -24.49
N LYS A 54 -56.90 40.51 -23.16
CA LYS A 54 -56.88 41.56 -22.11
C LYS A 54 -56.79 40.80 -20.74
N ALA A 55 -56.43 41.30 -19.55
CA ALA A 55 -55.98 42.62 -19.04
C ALA A 55 -55.15 42.47 -17.73
N ALA A 56 -55.11 43.52 -16.89
CA ALA A 56 -54.51 43.65 -15.54
C ALA A 56 -55.46 43.18 -14.39
N ALA A 57 -55.11 43.08 -13.08
CA ALA A 57 -53.84 42.91 -12.33
C ALA A 57 -54.13 42.80 -10.80
N LYS A 58 -53.06 42.67 -9.97
CA LYS A 58 -52.98 42.79 -8.48
C LYS A 58 -53.26 41.53 -7.63
N THR A 59 -52.87 41.63 -6.34
CA THR A 59 -52.40 40.55 -5.43
C THR A 59 -53.03 40.71 -4.02
N PRO A 60 -52.60 39.94 -3.00
CA PRO A 60 -53.21 38.71 -2.43
C PRO A 60 -54.30 38.98 -1.35
N PRO A 61 -54.77 37.93 -0.63
CA PRO A 61 -54.50 37.90 0.83
C PRO A 61 -54.31 36.50 1.49
N GLU A 62 -53.89 36.52 2.76
CA GLU A 62 -53.90 35.45 3.79
C GLU A 62 -55.10 35.66 4.77
N PRO A 63 -55.33 34.86 5.86
CA PRO A 63 -55.27 33.40 6.09
C PRO A 63 -56.55 32.88 6.84
N VAL A 64 -56.48 31.75 7.61
CA VAL A 64 -57.43 31.31 8.70
C VAL A 64 -58.80 30.74 8.23
N PRO A 65 -59.59 29.88 8.96
CA PRO A 65 -59.48 29.27 10.32
C PRO A 65 -59.61 27.72 10.45
N GLU A 66 -59.53 27.22 11.69
CA GLU A 66 -59.96 25.88 12.20
C GLU A 66 -61.44 25.90 12.70
N PRO A 67 -62.14 24.75 12.82
CA PRO A 67 -63.03 24.59 13.98
C PRO A 67 -63.25 23.16 14.57
N ALA A 68 -63.07 23.05 15.89
CA ALA A 68 -63.94 22.40 16.90
C ALA A 68 -64.36 20.89 16.86
N ALA A 69 -64.70 20.35 18.05
CA ALA A 69 -65.02 18.94 18.30
C ALA A 69 -66.36 18.73 19.07
N PRO A 70 -66.89 17.48 19.10
CA PRO A 70 -67.56 16.96 20.30
C PRO A 70 -67.28 15.45 20.57
N ALA A 71 -67.76 14.77 21.64
CA ALA A 71 -67.85 15.09 23.07
C ALA A 71 -68.37 13.87 23.89
N ARG A 72 -67.91 13.67 25.14
CA ARG A 72 -68.44 12.72 26.20
C ARG A 72 -68.11 11.23 25.95
N SER A 73 -68.11 10.32 26.95
CA SER A 73 -68.75 10.29 28.29
C SER A 73 -67.78 9.90 29.47
N LYS A 74 -68.31 9.49 30.65
CA LYS A 74 -67.59 9.36 31.94
C LYS A 74 -67.91 8.07 32.73
N ALA A 75 -66.90 7.56 33.45
CA ALA A 75 -66.96 6.98 34.82
C ALA A 75 -65.51 7.09 35.40
N ALA A 76 -65.18 7.49 36.64
CA ALA A 76 -65.77 7.33 37.99
C ALA A 76 -65.53 5.93 38.62
N ALA A 77 -64.91 5.77 39.81
CA ALA A 77 -64.23 6.71 40.71
C ALA A 77 -63.36 5.98 41.79
N ALA A 78 -62.46 6.72 42.48
CA ALA A 78 -61.93 6.50 43.85
C ALA A 78 -61.14 5.19 44.20
N SER A 79 -60.18 5.14 45.14
CA SER A 79 -59.43 6.20 45.87
C SER A 79 -58.15 5.67 46.58
N ASP A 80 -57.16 6.57 46.70
CA ASP A 80 -56.05 6.75 47.68
C ASP A 80 -56.20 6.22 49.14
N PRO A 81 -55.18 6.33 50.05
CA PRO A 81 -53.72 6.66 49.88
C PRO A 81 -52.74 5.84 50.80
N ALA A 82 -51.41 6.09 50.72
CA ALA A 82 -50.52 6.50 51.86
C ALA A 82 -49.00 6.18 51.73
N LYS A 83 -48.17 7.01 52.38
CA LYS A 83 -46.69 6.92 52.66
C LYS A 83 -46.48 6.97 54.21
N PRO A 84 -45.28 7.05 54.88
CA PRO A 84 -43.88 7.22 54.39
C PRO A 84 -42.70 6.47 55.12
N ALA A 85 -41.54 6.43 54.44
CA ALA A 85 -40.11 6.59 54.88
C ALA A 85 -39.54 6.09 56.25
N ALA A 86 -38.30 5.54 56.24
CA ALA A 86 -37.03 6.20 56.67
C ALA A 86 -35.89 5.30 57.24
N LYS A 87 -34.62 5.79 57.10
CA LYS A 87 -33.37 5.54 57.91
C LYS A 87 -32.59 4.18 57.86
N ALA A 88 -31.49 4.22 57.09
CA ALA A 88 -30.07 4.05 57.48
C ALA A 88 -29.58 3.02 58.55
N GLY A 89 -28.50 2.29 58.24
CA GLY A 89 -27.64 1.56 59.19
C GLY A 89 -26.32 1.07 58.55
N THR A 90 -25.17 1.17 59.26
CA THR A 90 -23.82 0.90 58.72
C THR A 90 -23.11 -0.31 59.36
N ARG A 91 -22.30 -1.06 58.58
CA ARG A 91 -20.88 -1.43 58.89
C ARG A 91 -20.24 -2.44 57.91
N LYS A 92 -18.90 -2.35 57.78
CA LYS A 92 -17.94 -3.31 57.20
C LYS A 92 -17.39 -4.25 58.31
N PRO A 93 -16.39 -5.14 58.07
CA PRO A 93 -16.26 -6.24 57.09
C PRO A 93 -15.78 -7.57 57.75
N ALA A 94 -15.49 -8.63 56.98
CA ALA A 94 -14.65 -9.75 57.46
C ALA A 94 -13.86 -10.43 56.31
N LEU A 95 -12.63 -10.89 56.59
CA LEU A 95 -11.77 -11.67 55.68
C LEU A 95 -11.61 -13.11 56.21
N ARG A 96 -11.55 -14.10 55.29
CA ARG A 96 -10.76 -15.36 55.29
C ARG A 96 -11.29 -16.31 54.20
N GLY A 97 -10.51 -17.17 53.54
CA GLY A 97 -9.05 -17.26 53.52
C GLY A 97 -8.50 -18.68 53.25
N ARG A 98 -7.75 -18.84 52.15
CA ARG A 98 -6.96 -20.03 51.72
C ARG A 98 -7.70 -21.34 51.40
N GLY A 99 -7.24 -22.00 50.34
CA GLY A 99 -7.51 -23.40 50.00
C GLY A 99 -6.86 -23.73 48.65
N ALA A 100 -5.89 -24.66 48.63
CA ALA A 100 -5.18 -25.05 47.41
C ALA A 100 -5.21 -26.57 47.24
N GLY A 101 -5.28 -27.05 46.00
CA GLY A 101 -5.27 -28.48 45.67
C GLY A 101 -4.79 -28.71 44.23
N ARG A 102 -3.78 -29.57 44.07
CA ARG A 102 -3.35 -30.15 42.79
C ARG A 102 -3.78 -31.62 42.76
N SER A 103 -4.14 -32.14 41.60
CA SER A 103 -4.14 -33.58 41.32
C SER A 103 -3.88 -33.84 39.83
N ASP A 104 -2.76 -34.50 39.54
CA ASP A 104 -2.46 -35.19 38.27
C ASP A 104 -3.31 -36.49 38.18
N PRO A 105 -3.60 -37.04 36.99
CA PRO A 105 -3.04 -38.38 36.76
C PRO A 105 -2.71 -38.78 35.30
N ARG A 106 -1.80 -39.75 35.20
CA ARG A 106 -1.54 -40.64 34.05
C ARG A 106 -1.41 -42.11 34.56
N PRO A 107 -1.34 -43.15 33.71
CA PRO A 107 -2.21 -43.47 32.56
C PRO A 107 -2.57 -44.98 32.41
N GLY A 108 -3.52 -45.31 31.52
CA GLY A 108 -3.64 -46.62 30.84
C GLY A 108 -4.85 -47.49 31.21
N PRO A 109 -5.09 -48.65 30.52
CA PRO A 109 -4.30 -49.25 29.42
C PRO A 109 -5.04 -49.29 28.05
N ARG A 110 -4.40 -49.94 27.05
CA ARG A 110 -4.79 -49.96 25.63
C ARG A 110 -6.00 -50.88 25.28
N ARG A 111 -6.75 -50.52 24.24
CA ARG A 111 -7.46 -51.44 23.30
C ARG A 111 -7.05 -51.14 21.85
N LYS A 112 -7.11 -52.15 20.97
CA LYS A 112 -6.76 -52.03 19.54
C LYS A 112 -7.96 -51.54 18.70
N PRO A 113 -7.77 -50.67 17.69
CA PRO A 113 -8.69 -50.55 16.55
C PRO A 113 -8.42 -51.66 15.51
N SER A 114 -9.42 -51.94 14.68
CA SER A 114 -9.36 -52.91 13.58
C SER A 114 -8.79 -52.30 12.30
N GLY A 115 -8.19 -53.14 11.44
CA GLY A 115 -7.53 -52.67 10.21
C GLY A 115 -8.50 -52.40 9.07
N LYS A 116 -8.42 -51.18 8.50
CA LYS A 116 -8.94 -50.85 7.15
C LYS A 116 -8.16 -49.69 6.49
N ALA A 117 -6.83 -49.69 6.68
CA ALA A 117 -5.92 -48.63 6.24
C ALA A 117 -4.61 -49.21 5.65
N ALA A 118 -4.73 -50.05 4.61
CA ALA A 118 -3.58 -50.67 3.94
C ALA A 118 -3.71 -50.75 2.40
N ALA A 119 -4.85 -50.35 1.82
CA ALA A 119 -5.16 -50.54 0.40
C ALA A 119 -5.07 -49.26 -0.46
N LYS A 120 -4.69 -48.11 0.12
CA LYS A 120 -4.56 -46.84 -0.63
C LYS A 120 -3.11 -46.44 -0.93
N ALA A 121 -2.18 -46.76 -0.02
CA ALA A 121 -0.76 -46.39 -0.12
C ALA A 121 0.01 -47.10 -1.26
N GLN A 122 -0.57 -48.09 -1.94
CA GLN A 122 0.04 -48.76 -3.11
C GLN A 122 -0.45 -48.22 -4.46
N ALA A 123 -1.42 -47.30 -4.48
CA ALA A 123 -1.86 -46.63 -5.70
C ALA A 123 -1.01 -45.38 -6.00
N GLU A 124 -0.73 -44.57 -4.98
CA GLU A 124 0.01 -43.30 -5.10
C GLU A 124 1.51 -43.51 -5.36
N THR A 125 2.08 -44.68 -5.05
CA THR A 125 3.46 -45.07 -5.40
C THR A 125 3.63 -45.56 -6.84
N ALA A 126 2.55 -45.83 -7.57
CA ALA A 126 2.62 -46.25 -8.97
C ALA A 126 2.60 -45.06 -9.95
N SER A 127 1.83 -44.00 -9.63
CA SER A 127 1.73 -42.80 -10.47
C SER A 127 3.01 -41.96 -10.48
N LEU A 128 3.74 -41.90 -9.36
CA LEU A 128 5.01 -41.17 -9.26
C LEU A 128 6.14 -41.79 -10.12
N SER A 129 6.02 -43.05 -10.54
CA SER A 129 7.05 -43.73 -11.35
C SER A 129 7.00 -43.42 -12.84
N MET A 130 5.95 -42.73 -13.35
CA MET A 130 5.79 -42.47 -14.79
C MET A 130 6.05 -41.01 -15.20
N ALA A 131 6.31 -40.11 -14.26
CA ALA A 131 6.70 -38.73 -14.56
C ALA A 131 8.19 -38.61 -14.96
N ASP A 132 9.03 -39.54 -14.52
CA ASP A 132 10.50 -39.43 -14.57
C ASP A 132 11.14 -40.00 -15.86
N GLU A 133 10.37 -40.61 -16.75
CA GLU A 133 10.87 -41.21 -18.00
C GLU A 133 10.59 -40.36 -19.26
N ALA A 134 9.95 -39.19 -19.11
CA ALA A 134 9.62 -38.27 -20.21
C ALA A 134 10.76 -37.30 -20.61
N LEU A 135 11.88 -37.28 -19.87
CA LEU A 135 12.98 -36.31 -20.04
C LEU A 135 14.36 -36.97 -20.28
N ARG A 136 14.44 -37.93 -21.22
CA ARG A 136 15.73 -38.43 -21.74
C ARG A 136 16.11 -37.73 -23.06
N PRO A 137 17.20 -36.96 -23.13
CA PRO A 137 17.75 -36.48 -24.40
C PRO A 137 18.37 -37.65 -25.19
N LEU A 138 18.24 -37.60 -26.52
CA LEU A 138 18.73 -38.65 -27.41
C LEU A 138 20.25 -38.58 -27.64
N GLY A 139 20.99 -39.45 -26.97
CA GLY A 139 22.18 -40.13 -27.51
C GLY A 139 23.45 -39.32 -27.80
N ALA A 140 24.36 -39.27 -26.81
CA ALA A 140 25.79 -39.55 -27.07
C ALA A 140 26.02 -41.07 -26.83
N VAL A 141 27.08 -41.76 -27.27
CA VAL A 141 28.52 -41.40 -27.42
C VAL A 141 29.16 -42.24 -28.54
N GLY A 142 30.22 -41.75 -29.20
CA GLY A 142 31.16 -42.61 -29.98
C GLY A 142 32.26 -41.84 -30.74
N PRO A 143 33.57 -42.04 -30.46
CA PRO A 143 34.66 -41.27 -31.10
C PRO A 143 35.41 -42.00 -32.23
N GLY A 144 35.95 -41.26 -33.22
CA GLY A 144 36.93 -41.76 -34.20
C GLY A 144 37.25 -40.83 -35.39
N GLY A 145 38.54 -40.69 -35.75
CA GLY A 145 39.05 -39.82 -36.83
C GLY A 145 39.29 -38.36 -36.40
N GLY A 146 40.29 -37.59 -36.85
CA GLY A 146 41.25 -37.76 -37.96
C GLY A 146 40.71 -37.16 -39.28
N VAL A 147 41.38 -36.29 -40.05
CA VAL A 147 42.82 -35.94 -40.17
C VAL A 147 43.03 -34.39 -40.34
N PRO A 148 43.95 -33.80 -41.15
CA PRO A 148 44.98 -32.82 -40.71
C PRO A 148 44.61 -31.32 -40.84
N PRO A 149 45.44 -30.39 -40.29
CA PRO A 149 45.28 -28.94 -40.48
C PRO A 149 45.77 -28.42 -41.84
N MET A 150 45.24 -27.26 -42.26
CA MET A 150 45.78 -26.45 -43.36
C MET A 150 46.07 -25.01 -42.93
N ALA A 151 46.99 -24.35 -43.65
CA ALA A 151 47.68 -23.14 -43.20
C ALA A 151 47.06 -21.82 -43.69
N ALA A 152 47.36 -20.73 -42.96
CA ALA A 152 46.98 -19.37 -43.33
C ALA A 152 47.92 -18.74 -44.38
N PRO A 153 47.41 -17.93 -45.33
CA PRO A 153 48.22 -17.02 -46.14
C PRO A 153 48.48 -15.69 -45.42
N ARG A 154 49.59 -15.01 -45.78
CA ARG A 154 49.98 -13.70 -45.27
C ARG A 154 49.34 -12.54 -46.04
N ALA A 155 49.32 -11.37 -45.41
CA ALA A 155 48.87 -10.10 -45.99
C ALA A 155 49.70 -9.61 -47.19
N GLN A 156 49.09 -8.77 -48.02
CA GLN A 156 49.76 -7.75 -48.83
C GLN A 156 49.05 -6.40 -48.63
N ALA A 157 49.80 -5.31 -48.75
CA ALA A 157 49.29 -3.95 -48.60
C ALA A 157 49.53 -3.15 -49.89
N ALA A 158 48.56 -2.31 -50.28
CA ALA A 158 48.68 -1.38 -51.39
C ALA A 158 47.78 -0.14 -51.20
N ALA A 159 48.31 1.03 -51.54
CA ALA A 159 47.67 2.35 -51.59
C ALA A 159 48.59 3.29 -52.41
N PRO A 160 48.24 4.56 -52.74
CA PRO A 160 46.95 5.26 -52.59
C PRO A 160 46.47 6.00 -53.88
N ALA A 161 45.15 6.31 -53.96
CA ALA A 161 44.55 7.45 -54.70
C ALA A 161 43.01 7.46 -54.46
N GLY A 162 42.27 8.57 -54.44
CA GLY A 162 42.66 10.00 -54.39
C GLY A 162 41.47 10.94 -54.67
N THR A 163 41.27 11.98 -53.82
CA THR A 163 40.33 13.14 -53.96
C THR A 163 38.80 12.88 -54.00
N GLY A 164 37.98 13.70 -53.32
CA GLY A 164 36.50 13.51 -53.36
C GLY A 164 35.54 14.33 -52.45
N GLN A 165 35.89 15.55 -52.01
CA GLN A 165 35.00 16.60 -51.43
C GLN A 165 33.78 16.24 -50.52
N SER A 166 33.94 16.50 -49.22
CA SER A 166 33.01 17.20 -48.30
C SER A 166 31.47 17.02 -48.36
N ALA A 167 30.91 16.48 -47.27
CA ALA A 167 29.63 16.93 -46.69
C ALA A 167 29.73 16.85 -45.14
N GLY A 168 28.98 17.68 -44.42
CA GLY A 168 29.05 17.73 -42.95
C GLY A 168 28.26 16.60 -42.28
N LEU A 169 28.88 15.89 -41.34
CA LEU A 169 28.25 14.87 -40.51
C LEU A 169 27.93 15.40 -39.11
N ALA A 170 26.81 14.95 -38.54
CA ALA A 170 26.50 15.15 -37.14
C ALA A 170 27.44 14.30 -36.26
N ALA A 171 27.69 14.74 -35.02
CA ALA A 171 28.54 13.99 -34.09
C ALA A 171 27.87 12.67 -33.67
N GLU A 172 28.60 11.56 -33.83
CA GLU A 172 28.15 10.26 -33.32
C GLU A 172 28.30 10.17 -31.80
N PRO A 173 27.46 9.34 -31.13
CA PRO A 173 27.56 9.12 -29.68
C PRO A 173 28.73 8.19 -29.37
N HIS A 174 29.95 8.75 -29.31
CA HIS A 174 31.10 8.03 -28.81
C HIS A 174 30.90 7.63 -27.33
N PRO A 175 31.19 6.38 -26.93
CA PRO A 175 31.22 6.01 -25.51
C PRO A 175 32.31 6.80 -24.79
N SER A 176 32.13 7.03 -23.48
CA SER A 176 33.15 7.69 -22.67
C SER A 176 34.43 6.85 -22.61
N PRO A 177 35.62 7.47 -22.47
CA PRO A 177 36.88 6.73 -22.43
C PRO A 177 36.97 5.74 -21.26
N THR A 178 36.21 5.97 -20.18
CA THR A 178 36.05 5.02 -19.07
C THR A 178 35.37 3.73 -19.50
N THR A 179 34.28 3.77 -20.28
CA THR A 179 33.54 2.57 -20.71
C THR A 179 34.38 1.68 -21.65
N ALA A 180 35.25 2.26 -22.48
CA ALA A 180 36.15 1.47 -23.34
C ALA A 180 37.27 0.79 -22.53
N ALA A 181 37.88 1.51 -21.58
CA ALA A 181 38.92 0.95 -20.70
C ALA A 181 38.36 -0.14 -19.75
N PHE A 182 37.11 0.01 -19.31
CA PHE A 182 36.37 -0.95 -18.49
C PHE A 182 36.24 -2.33 -19.15
N VAL A 183 35.90 -2.40 -20.45
CA VAL A 183 35.75 -3.68 -21.17
C VAL A 183 37.07 -4.44 -21.25
N GLU A 184 38.18 -3.75 -21.57
CA GLU A 184 39.51 -4.37 -21.66
C GLU A 184 40.03 -4.81 -20.28
N ALA A 185 39.76 -4.06 -19.21
CA ALA A 185 40.16 -4.42 -17.86
C ALA A 185 39.41 -5.65 -17.31
N ALA A 186 38.10 -5.77 -17.60
CA ALA A 186 37.25 -6.84 -17.09
C ALA A 186 37.32 -8.14 -17.91
N PHE A 187 37.44 -8.05 -19.23
CA PHE A 187 37.33 -9.19 -20.15
C PHE A 187 38.53 -9.39 -21.07
N GLY A 188 39.57 -8.54 -20.98
CA GLY A 188 40.78 -8.64 -21.79
C GLY A 188 41.67 -9.84 -21.42
N PRO A 189 42.44 -10.38 -22.38
CA PRO A 189 43.21 -11.63 -22.23
C PRO A 189 44.46 -11.53 -21.32
N GLY A 190 44.62 -10.41 -20.60
CA GLY A 190 45.75 -10.14 -19.69
C GLY A 190 45.35 -9.81 -18.26
N SER A 191 44.08 -10.02 -17.87
CA SER A 191 43.59 -9.66 -16.55
C SER A 191 44.33 -10.40 -15.42
N ARG A 192 44.69 -9.65 -14.38
CA ARG A 192 45.18 -10.18 -13.10
C ARG A 192 44.19 -9.73 -12.04
N LEU A 193 43.56 -10.67 -11.35
CA LEU A 193 42.64 -10.37 -10.26
C LEU A 193 43.41 -9.61 -9.15
N PRO A 194 42.95 -8.44 -8.70
CA PRO A 194 43.57 -7.73 -7.60
C PRO A 194 43.56 -8.52 -6.29
N GLU A 195 44.49 -8.22 -5.39
CA GLU A 195 44.59 -8.88 -4.08
C GLU A 195 43.33 -8.65 -3.22
N GLN A 196 42.72 -7.46 -3.33
CA GLN A 196 41.44 -7.15 -2.66
C GLN A 196 40.30 -8.01 -3.21
N LEU A 197 40.25 -8.24 -4.53
CA LEU A 197 39.23 -9.09 -5.15
C LEU A 197 39.36 -10.56 -4.70
N ALA A 198 40.59 -11.06 -4.47
CA ALA A 198 40.81 -12.37 -3.88
C ALA A 198 40.30 -12.47 -2.42
N GLN A 199 40.62 -11.48 -1.58
CA GLN A 199 40.12 -11.40 -0.19
C GLN A 199 38.58 -11.28 -0.14
N ASN A 200 37.98 -10.59 -1.11
CA ASN A 200 36.54 -10.45 -1.24
C ASN A 200 35.84 -11.76 -1.67
N ILE A 201 36.51 -12.63 -2.43
CA ILE A 201 36.01 -13.98 -2.74
C ILE A 201 35.96 -14.85 -1.46
N GLU A 202 36.99 -14.83 -0.62
CA GLU A 202 36.99 -15.56 0.67
C GLU A 202 35.86 -15.08 1.61
N ARG A 203 35.62 -13.75 1.66
CA ARG A 203 34.47 -13.19 2.39
C ARG A 203 33.14 -13.73 1.83
N ILE A 204 32.97 -13.77 0.50
CA ILE A 204 31.77 -14.29 -0.16
C ILE A 204 31.50 -15.76 0.18
N GLU A 205 32.52 -16.62 0.24
CA GLU A 205 32.36 -18.02 0.65
C GLU A 205 31.83 -18.13 2.09
N SER A 206 32.43 -17.38 3.02
CA SER A 206 32.01 -17.38 4.44
C SER A 206 30.56 -16.89 4.64
N LEU A 207 30.14 -15.88 3.86
CA LEU A 207 28.79 -15.34 3.89
C LEU A 207 27.79 -16.28 3.21
N THR A 208 28.20 -17.00 2.17
CA THR A 208 27.37 -18.03 1.52
C THR A 208 27.05 -19.18 2.48
N GLN A 209 28.01 -19.61 3.32
CA GLN A 209 27.76 -20.61 4.37
C GLN A 209 26.76 -20.12 5.44
N ARG A 210 26.83 -18.84 5.83
CA ARG A 210 25.83 -18.20 6.69
C ARG A 210 24.45 -18.14 6.01
N LEU A 211 24.37 -17.73 4.75
CA LEU A 211 23.13 -17.66 3.99
C LEU A 211 22.43 -19.02 3.94
N ILE A 212 23.15 -20.10 3.60
CA ILE A 212 22.62 -21.48 3.58
C ILE A 212 22.09 -21.87 4.97
N SER A 213 22.84 -21.52 6.03
CA SER A 213 22.48 -21.82 7.42
C SER A 213 21.29 -21.01 7.94
N ALA A 214 21.05 -19.81 7.41
CA ALA A 214 19.88 -18.98 7.71
C ALA A 214 18.64 -19.46 6.92
N LEU A 215 18.79 -19.76 5.63
CA LEU A 215 17.73 -20.33 4.79
C LEU A 215 17.22 -21.68 5.34
N ALA A 216 18.09 -22.49 5.93
CA ALA A 216 17.72 -23.75 6.58
C ALA A 216 16.79 -23.58 7.82
N GLN A 217 16.58 -22.37 8.32
CA GLN A 217 15.65 -22.06 9.43
C GLN A 217 14.23 -21.74 8.94
N ARG A 218 14.04 -21.57 7.62
CA ARG A 218 12.76 -21.19 7.01
C ARG A 218 11.66 -22.19 7.38
N ARG A 219 10.54 -21.69 7.92
CA ARG A 219 9.40 -22.52 8.32
C ARG A 219 8.47 -22.78 7.12
N PRO A 220 7.89 -23.98 6.98
CA PRO A 220 6.87 -24.22 5.96
C PRO A 220 5.55 -23.50 6.29
N SER A 221 5.18 -22.59 5.38
CA SER A 221 3.89 -21.93 5.19
C SER A 221 2.88 -22.85 4.50
N ASN A 222 1.59 -22.53 4.57
CA ASN A 222 0.57 -23.17 3.74
C ASN A 222 0.74 -22.75 2.26
N PRO A 223 0.91 -23.68 1.29
CA PRO A 223 1.05 -23.34 -0.13
C PRO A 223 -0.10 -22.50 -0.70
N GLY A 224 -1.32 -22.61 -0.16
CA GLY A 224 -2.48 -21.80 -0.56
C GLY A 224 -2.35 -20.30 -0.28
N VAL A 225 -1.33 -19.88 0.47
CA VAL A 225 -1.00 -18.45 0.71
C VAL A 225 0.27 -18.03 -0.05
N GLU A 226 0.86 -18.91 -0.86
CA GLU A 226 2.03 -18.61 -1.70
C GLU A 226 1.71 -18.58 -3.21
N MET A 227 0.71 -19.35 -3.66
CA MET A 227 0.34 -19.55 -5.07
C MET A 227 -1.19 -19.58 -5.23
N PRO A 228 -1.73 -19.38 -6.45
CA PRO A 228 -3.15 -19.66 -6.73
C PRO A 228 -3.53 -21.11 -6.44
N GLY A 229 -4.82 -21.34 -6.16
CA GLY A 229 -5.37 -22.68 -6.10
C GLY A 229 -5.30 -23.41 -7.46
N PRO A 230 -5.33 -24.76 -7.46
CA PRO A 230 -5.23 -25.56 -8.67
C PRO A 230 -6.34 -25.24 -9.70
N ASP A 231 -7.49 -24.77 -9.24
CA ASP A 231 -8.64 -24.44 -10.08
C ASP A 231 -8.34 -23.27 -11.04
N LEU A 232 -7.57 -22.26 -10.63
CA LEU A 232 -7.18 -21.16 -11.54
C LEU A 232 -6.30 -21.69 -12.68
N PHE A 233 -5.37 -22.60 -12.37
CA PHE A 233 -4.53 -23.26 -13.39
C PHE A 233 -5.36 -24.16 -14.31
N ALA A 234 -6.37 -24.86 -13.78
CA ALA A 234 -7.30 -25.67 -14.57
C ALA A 234 -8.17 -24.81 -15.52
N THR A 235 -8.69 -23.67 -15.04
CA THR A 235 -9.43 -22.69 -15.85
C THR A 235 -8.55 -22.10 -16.95
N ALA A 236 -7.33 -21.65 -16.61
CA ALA A 236 -6.36 -21.13 -17.60
C ALA A 236 -6.01 -22.17 -18.67
N THR A 237 -5.74 -23.42 -18.26
CA THR A 237 -5.45 -24.54 -19.17
C THR A 237 -6.63 -24.83 -20.09
N SER A 238 -7.85 -24.84 -19.55
CA SER A 238 -9.08 -25.10 -20.33
C SER A 238 -9.35 -23.98 -21.33
N ALA A 239 -9.15 -22.71 -20.95
CA ALA A 239 -9.26 -21.56 -21.85
C ALA A 239 -8.20 -21.57 -22.96
N TRP A 240 -6.97 -22.04 -22.67
CA TRP A 240 -5.91 -22.20 -23.67
C TRP A 240 -6.21 -23.33 -24.67
N ILE A 241 -6.70 -24.48 -24.19
CA ILE A 241 -7.16 -25.58 -25.05
C ILE A 241 -8.34 -25.13 -25.92
N LYS A 242 -9.30 -24.39 -25.37
CA LYS A 242 -10.41 -23.78 -26.12
C LYS A 242 -9.89 -22.85 -27.22
N LEU A 243 -8.99 -21.93 -26.89
CA LEU A 243 -8.39 -20.99 -27.86
C LEU A 243 -7.67 -21.72 -29.00
N LEU A 244 -6.94 -22.80 -28.70
CA LEU A 244 -6.27 -23.64 -29.69
C LEU A 244 -7.26 -24.43 -30.58
N ALA A 245 -8.41 -24.83 -30.04
CA ALA A 245 -9.42 -25.58 -30.78
C ALA A 245 -10.35 -24.69 -31.64
N GLU A 246 -10.69 -23.49 -31.16
CA GLU A 246 -11.62 -22.56 -31.83
C GLU A 246 -10.92 -21.53 -32.73
N GLN A 247 -9.67 -21.16 -32.43
CA GLN A 247 -8.90 -20.14 -33.17
C GLN A 247 -7.44 -20.60 -33.41
N PRO A 248 -7.20 -21.80 -34.00
CA PRO A 248 -5.86 -22.33 -34.23
C PRO A 248 -5.01 -21.40 -35.10
N GLU A 249 -5.59 -20.73 -36.10
CA GLU A 249 -4.91 -19.75 -36.94
C GLU A 249 -4.43 -18.51 -36.16
N ARG A 250 -5.14 -18.11 -35.09
CA ARG A 250 -4.71 -17.04 -34.19
C ARG A 250 -3.53 -17.48 -33.32
N VAL A 251 -3.59 -18.68 -32.74
CA VAL A 251 -2.49 -19.22 -31.90
C VAL A 251 -1.23 -19.47 -32.74
N ILE A 252 -1.40 -20.04 -33.94
CA ILE A 252 -0.31 -20.22 -34.92
C ILE A 252 0.21 -18.84 -35.39
N GLY A 253 -0.67 -17.87 -35.63
CA GLY A 253 -0.28 -16.50 -35.98
C GLY A 253 0.57 -15.82 -34.91
N GLN A 254 0.17 -15.90 -33.64
CA GLN A 254 0.95 -15.38 -32.50
C GLN A 254 2.31 -16.08 -32.38
N GLN A 255 2.35 -17.42 -32.50
CA GLN A 255 3.61 -18.16 -32.53
C GLN A 255 4.50 -17.73 -33.71
N VAL A 256 3.96 -17.62 -34.92
CA VAL A 256 4.73 -17.21 -36.11
C VAL A 256 5.24 -15.77 -35.99
N SER A 257 4.49 -14.84 -35.37
CA SER A 257 5.00 -13.49 -35.07
C SER A 257 6.16 -13.54 -34.07
N TYR A 258 5.97 -14.23 -32.93
CA TYR A 258 7.00 -14.39 -31.91
C TYR A 258 8.30 -15.03 -32.44
N TRP A 259 8.18 -16.11 -33.21
CA TRP A 259 9.33 -16.76 -33.85
C TRP A 259 9.94 -15.89 -34.95
N GLY A 260 9.13 -15.16 -35.72
CA GLY A 260 9.58 -14.21 -36.73
C GLY A 260 10.38 -13.05 -36.14
N GLU A 261 9.88 -12.45 -35.05
CA GLU A 261 10.54 -11.37 -34.30
C GLU A 261 11.82 -11.86 -33.62
N THR A 262 11.79 -13.04 -32.97
CA THR A 262 12.97 -13.65 -32.34
C THR A 262 14.06 -14.00 -33.37
N LEU A 263 13.70 -14.63 -34.49
CA LEU A 263 14.64 -14.94 -35.57
C LEU A 263 15.18 -13.66 -36.25
N ARG A 264 14.33 -12.65 -36.42
CA ARG A 264 14.74 -11.33 -36.95
C ARG A 264 15.73 -10.64 -36.02
N HIS A 265 15.43 -10.58 -34.72
CA HIS A 265 16.29 -9.99 -33.69
C HIS A 265 17.65 -10.72 -33.61
N PHE A 266 17.64 -12.05 -33.65
CA PHE A 266 18.86 -12.85 -33.74
C PHE A 266 19.66 -12.57 -35.01
N ALA A 267 19.01 -12.50 -36.18
CA ALA A 267 19.67 -12.21 -37.45
C ALA A 267 20.22 -10.77 -37.52
N GLU A 268 19.50 -9.79 -36.98
CA GLU A 268 19.95 -8.39 -36.87
C GLU A 268 21.18 -8.28 -35.95
N ALA A 269 21.18 -8.97 -34.80
CA ALA A 269 22.32 -9.03 -33.87
C ALA A 269 23.53 -9.76 -34.46
N GLN A 270 23.33 -10.93 -35.09
CA GLN A 270 24.39 -11.68 -35.77
C GLN A 270 25.00 -10.85 -36.92
N ALA A 271 24.18 -10.15 -37.69
CA ALA A 271 24.65 -9.30 -38.78
C ALA A 271 25.35 -8.03 -38.27
N ALA A 272 24.94 -7.46 -37.14
CA ALA A 272 25.65 -6.35 -36.50
C ALA A 272 27.05 -6.78 -36.03
N PHE A 273 27.14 -7.93 -35.35
CA PHE A 273 28.41 -8.53 -34.92
C PHE A 273 29.33 -8.85 -36.11
N ALA A 274 28.80 -9.51 -37.15
CA ALA A 274 29.56 -9.87 -38.35
C ALA A 274 30.04 -8.66 -39.19
N ARG A 275 29.40 -7.49 -39.06
CA ARG A 275 29.84 -6.23 -39.68
C ARG A 275 30.83 -5.43 -38.83
N GLY A 276 31.14 -5.88 -37.61
CA GLY A 276 31.92 -5.11 -36.63
C GLY A 276 31.20 -3.85 -36.10
N THR A 277 29.93 -3.65 -36.45
CA THR A 277 29.12 -2.52 -35.99
C THR A 277 28.58 -2.84 -34.60
N LEU A 278 29.29 -2.39 -33.57
CA LEU A 278 28.88 -2.52 -32.16
C LEU A 278 27.72 -1.59 -31.77
N THR A 279 27.20 -0.78 -32.70
CA THR A 279 26.02 0.08 -32.50
C THR A 279 24.74 -0.76 -32.64
N PRO A 280 23.96 -0.98 -31.57
CA PRO A 280 22.69 -1.70 -31.69
C PRO A 280 21.60 -0.83 -32.36
N PRO A 281 20.54 -1.43 -32.90
CA PRO A 281 19.43 -0.68 -33.47
C PRO A 281 18.67 0.14 -32.39
N PRO A 282 18.15 1.34 -32.74
CA PRO A 282 17.49 2.23 -31.78
C PRO A 282 16.22 1.60 -31.19
N SER A 283 15.96 1.83 -29.90
CA SER A 283 14.80 1.26 -29.20
C SER A 283 13.48 1.86 -29.69
N GLU A 284 12.52 0.98 -29.95
CA GLU A 284 11.13 1.32 -30.23
C GLU A 284 10.27 0.89 -29.03
N GLY A 285 9.30 1.72 -28.64
CA GLY A 285 8.39 1.47 -27.51
C GLY A 285 8.54 2.41 -26.30
N PRO A 286 7.75 2.19 -25.23
CA PRO A 286 7.77 3.02 -24.03
C PRO A 286 9.09 2.89 -23.23
N ARG A 287 9.53 3.99 -22.60
CA ARG A 287 10.71 3.97 -21.72
C ARG A 287 10.39 3.36 -20.35
N ASP A 288 10.71 2.09 -20.19
CA ASP A 288 10.78 1.43 -18.88
C ASP A 288 12.00 1.95 -18.08
N ARG A 289 11.75 2.35 -16.82
CA ARG A 289 12.77 2.89 -15.90
C ARG A 289 13.84 1.88 -15.49
N ARG A 290 13.56 0.57 -15.59
CA ARG A 290 14.54 -0.50 -15.27
C ARG A 290 15.75 -0.46 -16.20
N PHE A 291 15.57 -0.04 -17.44
CA PHE A 291 16.63 0.01 -18.46
C PHE A 291 17.24 1.41 -18.60
N ALA A 292 17.39 2.15 -17.50
CA ALA A 292 17.87 3.53 -17.50
C ALA A 292 19.39 3.68 -17.75
N ASN A 293 20.19 2.64 -17.48
CA ASN A 293 21.62 2.65 -17.74
C ASN A 293 21.93 2.76 -19.26
N PRO A 294 22.82 3.67 -19.70
CA PRO A 294 23.15 3.82 -21.12
C PRO A 294 23.61 2.55 -21.83
N LEU A 295 24.23 1.58 -21.13
CA LEU A 295 24.66 0.31 -21.71
C LEU A 295 23.50 -0.51 -22.30
N TRP A 296 22.27 -0.34 -21.79
CA TRP A 296 21.07 -0.95 -22.38
C TRP A 296 20.73 -0.46 -23.80
N GLU A 297 21.25 0.71 -24.21
CA GLU A 297 21.12 1.25 -25.58
C GLU A 297 22.45 1.34 -26.34
N ALA A 298 23.60 1.30 -25.66
CA ALA A 298 24.92 1.43 -26.28
C ALA A 298 25.63 0.10 -26.54
N HIS A 299 25.36 -0.95 -25.76
CA HIS A 299 26.15 -2.19 -25.78
C HIS A 299 25.36 -3.37 -26.39
N PRO A 300 25.89 -4.08 -27.43
CA PRO A 300 25.16 -5.12 -28.14
C PRO A 300 24.57 -6.22 -27.26
N PHE A 301 25.33 -6.71 -26.27
CA PHE A 301 24.88 -7.80 -25.38
C PHE A 301 23.68 -7.39 -24.52
N PHE A 302 23.75 -6.22 -23.87
CA PHE A 302 22.66 -5.72 -23.02
C PHE A 302 21.44 -5.31 -23.86
N ASN A 303 21.63 -4.68 -25.02
CA ASN A 303 20.52 -4.38 -25.93
C ASN A 303 19.85 -5.66 -26.46
N PHE A 304 20.63 -6.69 -26.82
CA PHE A 304 20.11 -7.99 -27.26
C PHE A 304 19.25 -8.65 -26.19
N ILE A 305 19.73 -8.71 -24.95
CA ILE A 305 19.01 -9.28 -23.81
C ILE A 305 17.72 -8.50 -23.51
N LYS A 306 17.80 -7.16 -23.47
CA LYS A 306 16.62 -6.30 -23.25
C LYS A 306 15.56 -6.52 -24.32
N ARG A 307 15.94 -6.51 -25.60
CA ARG A 307 14.99 -6.74 -26.72
C ARG A 307 14.35 -8.12 -26.66
N GLN A 308 15.14 -9.18 -26.39
CA GLN A 308 14.56 -10.52 -26.26
C GLN A 308 13.60 -10.61 -25.07
N TYR A 309 13.93 -9.98 -23.93
CA TYR A 309 13.01 -9.85 -22.80
C TYR A 309 11.74 -9.10 -23.18
N GLN A 310 11.83 -8.00 -23.93
CA GLN A 310 10.67 -7.22 -24.39
C GLN A 310 9.76 -8.04 -25.32
N ILE A 311 10.33 -8.78 -26.29
CA ILE A 311 9.58 -9.71 -27.17
C ILE A 311 8.88 -10.79 -26.34
N ASN A 312 9.59 -11.43 -25.42
CA ASN A 312 9.03 -12.48 -24.54
C ASN A 312 7.90 -11.92 -23.64
N ALA A 313 8.10 -10.72 -23.07
CA ALA A 313 7.13 -10.05 -22.21
C ALA A 313 5.86 -9.65 -22.97
N GLN A 314 5.98 -9.13 -24.19
CA GLN A 314 4.84 -8.81 -25.04
C GLN A 314 4.08 -10.08 -25.43
N ALA A 315 4.77 -11.14 -25.89
CA ALA A 315 4.13 -12.40 -26.23
C ALA A 315 3.37 -13.04 -25.05
N LEU A 316 3.92 -12.95 -23.83
CA LEU A 316 3.24 -13.41 -22.60
C LEU A 316 1.98 -12.57 -22.28
N GLN A 317 2.04 -11.24 -22.43
CA GLN A 317 0.89 -10.35 -22.21
C GLN A 317 -0.21 -10.58 -23.26
N GLU A 318 0.15 -10.72 -24.53
CA GLU A 318 -0.79 -11.01 -25.62
C GLU A 318 -1.42 -12.40 -25.48
N ALA A 319 -0.66 -13.41 -25.06
CA ALA A 319 -1.18 -14.76 -24.81
C ALA A 319 -2.19 -14.75 -23.64
N ALA A 320 -1.90 -14.07 -22.53
CA ALA A 320 -2.82 -13.94 -21.39
C ALA A 320 -4.08 -13.15 -21.78
N SER A 321 -3.92 -12.05 -22.51
CA SER A 321 -5.04 -11.19 -22.96
C SER A 321 -5.90 -11.84 -24.04
N ALA A 322 -5.39 -12.85 -24.75
CA ALA A 322 -6.12 -13.61 -25.76
C ALA A 322 -7.10 -14.64 -25.18
N LEU A 323 -6.98 -14.99 -23.89
CA LEU A 323 -7.81 -16.03 -23.26
C LEU A 323 -9.27 -15.58 -23.10
N ASP A 324 -10.18 -16.40 -23.65
CA ASP A 324 -11.62 -16.25 -23.45
C ASP A 324 -12.04 -16.87 -22.12
N LEU A 325 -11.83 -16.11 -21.05
CA LEU A 325 -12.18 -16.45 -19.68
C LEU A 325 -13.61 -15.99 -19.38
N PRO A 326 -14.46 -16.86 -18.79
CA PRO A 326 -15.87 -16.56 -18.53
C PRO A 326 -16.06 -15.52 -17.42
N GLU A 327 -15.18 -15.50 -16.42
CA GLU A 327 -15.22 -14.53 -15.33
C GLU A 327 -14.18 -13.42 -15.49
N MET A 328 -14.62 -12.18 -15.27
CA MET A 328 -13.72 -11.02 -15.22
C MET A 328 -12.75 -11.09 -14.03
N THR A 329 -13.12 -11.79 -12.97
CA THR A 329 -12.26 -12.09 -11.81
C THR A 329 -11.02 -12.85 -12.25
N ASP A 330 -11.19 -14.02 -12.88
CA ASP A 330 -10.06 -14.84 -13.34
C ASP A 330 -9.24 -14.15 -14.45
N ARG A 331 -9.86 -13.34 -15.32
CA ARG A 331 -9.12 -12.48 -16.26
C ARG A 331 -8.20 -11.51 -15.53
N ARG A 332 -8.71 -10.74 -14.54
CA ARG A 332 -7.90 -9.84 -13.70
C ARG A 332 -6.75 -10.60 -13.01
N ARG A 333 -7.02 -11.82 -12.49
CA ARG A 333 -6.02 -12.68 -11.83
C ARG A 333 -4.92 -13.10 -12.80
N ILE A 334 -5.27 -13.76 -13.90
CA ILE A 334 -4.30 -14.33 -14.85
C ILE A 334 -3.41 -13.23 -15.44
N GLU A 335 -3.97 -12.10 -15.86
CA GLU A 335 -3.16 -10.96 -16.29
C GLU A 335 -2.20 -10.46 -15.19
N TRP A 336 -2.65 -10.41 -13.93
CA TRP A 336 -1.83 -9.96 -12.81
C TRP A 336 -0.67 -10.93 -12.54
N PHE A 337 -0.92 -12.25 -12.47
CA PHE A 337 0.14 -13.25 -12.31
C PHE A 337 1.11 -13.24 -13.51
N THR A 338 0.64 -13.06 -14.74
CA THR A 338 1.50 -12.88 -15.92
C THR A 338 2.41 -11.65 -15.80
N ARG A 339 1.89 -10.51 -15.30
CA ARG A 339 2.72 -9.32 -15.02
C ARG A 339 3.81 -9.62 -13.97
N GLN A 340 3.48 -10.33 -12.88
CA GLN A 340 4.49 -10.72 -11.87
C GLN A 340 5.58 -11.65 -12.43
N MET A 341 5.22 -12.64 -13.27
CA MET A 341 6.20 -13.52 -13.92
C MET A 341 7.14 -12.74 -14.84
N ILE A 342 6.61 -11.79 -15.61
CA ILE A 342 7.40 -10.89 -16.47
C ILE A 342 8.35 -10.04 -15.62
N ASP A 343 7.85 -9.42 -14.55
CA ASP A 343 8.67 -8.58 -13.67
C ASP A 343 9.75 -9.38 -12.93
N MET A 344 9.48 -10.63 -12.54
CA MET A 344 10.47 -11.55 -11.98
C MET A 344 11.58 -11.91 -12.98
N MET A 345 11.22 -12.13 -14.25
CA MET A 345 12.15 -12.47 -15.33
C MET A 345 12.91 -11.27 -15.93
N ALA A 346 12.76 -10.07 -15.37
CA ALA A 346 13.46 -8.88 -15.85
C ALA A 346 15.00 -9.05 -15.77
N PRO A 347 15.76 -8.79 -16.86
CA PRO A 347 17.23 -8.93 -16.88
C PRO A 347 17.99 -8.10 -15.83
N THR A 348 17.37 -7.07 -15.28
CA THR A 348 17.89 -6.29 -14.15
C THR A 348 17.99 -7.08 -12.85
N ASN A 349 17.23 -8.17 -12.71
CA ASN A 349 17.13 -8.94 -11.47
C ASN A 349 18.25 -9.98 -11.31
N PHE A 350 19.19 -10.05 -12.26
CA PHE A 350 20.28 -11.03 -12.28
C PHE A 350 21.63 -10.33 -12.50
N LEU A 351 22.60 -10.57 -11.61
CA LEU A 351 23.92 -9.91 -11.64
C LEU A 351 24.63 -10.05 -13.00
N ALA A 352 24.60 -11.24 -13.61
CA ALA A 352 25.26 -11.51 -14.89
C ALA A 352 24.68 -10.74 -16.10
N THR A 353 23.50 -10.13 -15.95
CA THR A 353 22.82 -9.36 -17.02
C THR A 353 22.49 -7.92 -16.63
N ASN A 354 22.84 -7.49 -15.41
CA ASN A 354 22.59 -6.14 -14.91
C ASN A 354 23.87 -5.27 -15.09
N PRO A 355 23.86 -4.27 -16.01
CA PRO A 355 25.03 -3.43 -16.25
C PRO A 355 25.40 -2.58 -15.04
N ASP A 356 24.42 -2.00 -14.34
CA ASP A 356 24.65 -1.16 -13.15
C ASP A 356 25.39 -1.93 -12.04
N ALA A 357 25.03 -3.20 -11.84
CA ALA A 357 25.67 -4.09 -10.88
C ALA A 357 27.08 -4.55 -11.30
N LEU A 358 27.30 -4.81 -12.59
CA LEU A 358 28.61 -5.18 -13.13
C LEU A 358 29.57 -3.98 -13.13
N GLU A 359 29.11 -2.79 -13.50
CA GLU A 359 29.83 -1.53 -13.35
C GLU A 359 30.20 -1.31 -11.88
N LYS A 360 29.24 -1.41 -10.95
CA LYS A 360 29.50 -1.21 -9.51
C LYS A 360 30.47 -2.23 -8.91
N ALA A 361 30.39 -3.51 -9.31
CA ALA A 361 31.29 -4.54 -8.83
C ALA A 361 32.74 -4.29 -9.26
N LEU A 362 32.95 -3.83 -10.50
CA LEU A 362 34.28 -3.53 -11.03
C LEU A 362 34.82 -2.18 -10.51
N GLU A 363 33.97 -1.16 -10.33
CA GLU A 363 34.33 0.10 -9.66
C GLU A 363 34.82 -0.09 -8.21
N THR A 364 34.45 -1.20 -7.56
CA THR A 364 34.68 -1.43 -6.12
C THR A 364 35.54 -2.66 -5.82
N GLU A 365 36.22 -3.23 -6.83
CA GLU A 365 37.02 -4.46 -6.71
C GLU A 365 36.28 -5.60 -5.96
N GLY A 366 34.98 -5.71 -6.23
CA GLY A 366 34.07 -6.70 -5.64
C GLY A 366 33.38 -6.28 -4.34
N GLU A 367 33.77 -5.20 -3.67
CA GLU A 367 33.24 -4.81 -2.35
C GLU A 367 31.71 -4.58 -2.36
N SER A 368 31.14 -4.08 -3.46
CA SER A 368 29.68 -3.92 -3.59
C SER A 368 28.94 -5.26 -3.50
N LEU A 369 29.53 -6.34 -4.03
CA LEU A 369 28.96 -7.68 -3.98
C LEU A 369 29.13 -8.31 -2.59
N VAL A 370 30.25 -8.06 -1.91
CA VAL A 370 30.43 -8.53 -0.53
C VAL A 370 29.44 -7.86 0.40
N ARG A 371 29.33 -6.53 0.35
CA ARG A 371 28.32 -5.75 1.10
C ARG A 371 26.89 -6.16 0.72
N GLY A 372 26.65 -6.46 -0.56
CA GLY A 372 25.37 -6.94 -1.04
C GLY A 372 24.98 -8.30 -0.44
N LEU A 373 25.95 -9.20 -0.31
CA LEU A 373 25.76 -10.49 0.33
C LEU A 373 25.68 -10.38 1.87
N GLU A 374 26.42 -9.45 2.50
CA GLU A 374 26.25 -9.09 3.92
C GLU A 374 24.84 -8.56 4.20
N ASN A 375 24.31 -7.70 3.31
CA ASN A 375 22.93 -7.21 3.35
C ASN A 375 21.91 -8.38 3.24
N LEU A 376 22.08 -9.27 2.26
CA LEU A 376 21.19 -10.43 2.06
C LEU A 376 21.24 -11.42 3.24
N VAL A 377 22.42 -11.74 3.75
CA VAL A 377 22.62 -12.62 4.91
C VAL A 377 21.91 -12.03 6.13
N ARG A 378 22.14 -10.74 6.44
CA ARG A 378 21.47 -10.06 7.55
C ARG A 378 19.96 -10.09 7.40
N ASP A 379 19.44 -9.77 6.21
CA ASP A 379 18.00 -9.67 5.98
C ASP A 379 17.32 -11.06 6.11
N VAL A 380 17.98 -12.15 5.67
CA VAL A 380 17.48 -13.54 5.85
C VAL A 380 17.63 -14.02 7.30
N GLU A 381 18.74 -13.73 7.97
CA GLU A 381 18.95 -14.03 9.41
C GLU A 381 17.90 -13.33 10.28
N GLN A 382 17.61 -12.05 10.03
CA GLN A 382 16.59 -11.30 10.79
C GLN A 382 15.16 -11.78 10.54
N ASN A 383 14.85 -12.30 9.34
CA ASN A 383 13.51 -12.77 8.98
C ASN A 383 13.33 -14.30 9.14
N SER A 384 14.17 -14.97 9.93
CA SER A 384 14.07 -16.42 10.22
C SER A 384 14.07 -17.33 8.98
N GLY A 385 14.89 -17.00 7.97
CA GLY A 385 15.04 -17.77 6.74
C GLY A 385 14.15 -17.31 5.57
N GLU A 386 13.26 -16.34 5.77
CA GLU A 386 12.47 -15.72 4.69
C GLU A 386 13.28 -14.61 3.97
N LEU A 387 13.19 -14.55 2.63
CA LEU A 387 13.84 -13.51 1.82
C LEU A 387 12.95 -12.25 1.77
N ILE A 388 12.96 -11.44 2.83
CA ILE A 388 12.26 -10.15 2.91
C ILE A 388 13.32 -9.03 2.96
N VAL A 389 13.33 -8.17 1.93
CA VAL A 389 14.33 -7.09 1.78
C VAL A 389 14.07 -5.91 2.73
N SER A 390 15.11 -5.45 3.42
CA SER A 390 15.04 -4.26 4.28
C SER A 390 14.84 -2.98 3.45
N LEU A 391 13.65 -2.38 3.54
CA LEU A 391 13.31 -1.14 2.82
C LEU A 391 13.84 0.14 3.48
N ALA A 392 14.30 0.06 4.73
CA ALA A 392 14.87 1.18 5.48
C ALA A 392 16.00 0.72 6.41
N ASP A 393 16.85 1.66 6.80
CA ASP A 393 17.80 1.48 7.90
C ASP A 393 17.02 1.28 9.22
N ARG A 394 17.24 0.11 9.85
CA ARG A 394 16.59 -0.31 11.11
C ARG A 394 17.27 0.21 12.37
N ASP A 395 18.49 0.72 12.29
CA ASP A 395 19.22 1.32 13.42
C ASP A 395 19.11 2.86 13.44
N ALA A 396 18.72 3.48 12.32
CA ALA A 396 18.48 4.92 12.20
C ALA A 396 17.33 5.46 13.09
N PHE A 397 16.35 4.63 13.48
CA PHE A 397 15.17 5.09 14.21
C PHE A 397 14.85 4.26 15.46
N ARG A 398 14.43 4.97 16.50
CA ARG A 398 14.07 4.43 17.81
C ARG A 398 12.82 5.13 18.30
N VAL A 399 11.73 4.36 18.39
CA VAL A 399 10.43 4.85 18.86
C VAL A 399 10.58 5.30 20.33
N GLY A 400 10.07 6.48 20.67
CA GLY A 400 10.26 7.14 21.96
C GLY A 400 11.55 7.96 22.09
N GLU A 401 12.54 7.79 21.19
CA GLU A 401 13.81 8.53 21.21
C GLU A 401 13.93 9.57 20.09
N ASN A 402 13.64 9.19 18.83
CA ASN A 402 13.76 10.07 17.67
C ASN A 402 12.58 10.05 16.68
N ILE A 403 11.64 9.12 16.87
CA ILE A 403 10.27 9.12 16.34
C ILE A 403 9.31 8.69 17.45
N GLY A 404 8.02 9.02 17.39
CA GLY A 404 7.07 8.70 18.48
C GLY A 404 7.40 9.46 19.77
N THR A 405 7.74 10.75 19.63
CA THR A 405 8.36 11.58 20.68
C THR A 405 7.43 12.66 21.25
N THR A 406 6.13 12.67 20.93
CA THR A 406 5.21 13.67 21.52
C THR A 406 4.90 13.30 22.98
N GLU A 407 5.13 14.24 23.91
CA GLU A 407 4.95 14.01 25.35
C GLU A 407 3.51 13.60 25.70
N GLY A 408 3.36 12.60 26.57
CA GLY A 408 2.08 12.07 27.03
C GLY A 408 2.25 10.96 28.07
N THR A 409 1.14 10.42 28.56
CA THR A 409 1.10 9.35 29.57
C THR A 409 0.18 8.23 29.10
N VAL A 410 0.56 6.97 29.35
CA VAL A 410 -0.34 5.81 29.23
C VAL A 410 -1.35 5.85 30.38
N VAL A 411 -2.54 6.37 30.14
CA VAL A 411 -3.61 6.51 31.15
C VAL A 411 -4.36 5.21 31.41
N ALA A 412 -4.32 4.24 30.48
CA ALA A 412 -4.86 2.89 30.70
C ALA A 412 -4.11 1.81 29.91
N ARG A 413 -4.12 0.56 30.41
CA ARG A 413 -3.54 -0.63 29.76
C ARG A 413 -4.46 -1.84 29.95
N THR A 414 -4.70 -2.61 28.89
CA THR A 414 -5.55 -3.82 28.85
C THR A 414 -4.81 -4.97 28.15
N LYS A 415 -5.43 -6.15 27.99
CA LYS A 415 -4.83 -7.21 27.15
C LYS A 415 -4.64 -6.73 25.68
N LEU A 416 -5.53 -5.89 25.16
CA LEU A 416 -5.60 -5.57 23.73
C LEU A 416 -5.00 -4.20 23.35
N TYR A 417 -4.86 -3.27 24.31
CA TYR A 417 -4.35 -1.93 24.02
C TYR A 417 -3.79 -1.17 25.23
N GLU A 418 -2.96 -0.17 24.94
CA GLU A 418 -2.67 0.96 25.80
C GLU A 418 -3.42 2.21 25.30
N LEU A 419 -3.92 3.04 26.21
CA LEU A 419 -4.53 4.33 25.90
C LEU A 419 -3.57 5.43 26.33
N ILE A 420 -3.10 6.23 25.37
CA ILE A 420 -2.18 7.35 25.62
C ILE A 420 -2.98 8.64 25.61
N GLN A 421 -2.89 9.46 26.67
CA GLN A 421 -3.31 10.85 26.64
C GLN A 421 -2.07 11.73 26.43
N TYR A 422 -2.10 12.60 25.43
CA TYR A 422 -0.99 13.49 25.14
C TYR A 422 -1.05 14.75 26.00
N LYS A 423 0.12 15.22 26.43
CA LYS A 423 0.28 16.38 27.30
C LYS A 423 -0.02 17.67 26.53
N PRO A 424 -0.89 18.56 27.03
CA PRO A 424 -1.26 19.77 26.31
C PRO A 424 -0.08 20.73 26.14
N THR A 425 0.09 21.29 24.94
CA THR A 425 1.08 22.34 24.62
C THR A 425 0.50 23.76 24.65
N THR A 426 -0.78 23.88 25.01
CA THR A 426 -1.57 25.11 25.09
C THR A 426 -2.14 25.27 26.50
N ALA A 427 -2.37 26.51 26.96
CA ALA A 427 -2.89 26.78 28.30
C ALA A 427 -4.39 26.49 28.46
N GLN A 428 -5.12 26.53 27.34
CA GLN A 428 -6.52 26.14 27.25
C GLN A 428 -6.71 25.20 26.06
N VAL A 429 -7.61 24.24 26.22
CA VAL A 429 -7.94 23.20 25.24
C VAL A 429 -9.43 23.19 24.95
N HIS A 430 -9.82 22.56 23.85
CA HIS A 430 -11.20 22.30 23.52
C HIS A 430 -11.89 21.41 24.57
N GLU A 431 -13.14 21.75 24.87
CA GLU A 431 -14.02 21.08 25.83
C GLU A 431 -14.22 19.60 25.47
N ILE A 432 -14.61 19.30 24.22
CA ILE A 432 -14.86 17.94 23.73
C ILE A 432 -13.54 17.31 23.28
N PRO A 433 -13.07 16.20 23.90
CA PRO A 433 -11.82 15.54 23.55
C PRO A 433 -11.87 14.85 22.18
N LEU A 434 -10.68 14.61 21.62
CA LEU A 434 -10.49 13.79 20.44
C LEU A 434 -9.85 12.45 20.83
N VAL A 435 -10.42 11.34 20.34
CA VAL A 435 -9.76 10.02 20.39
C VAL A 435 -9.45 9.53 18.98
N ILE A 436 -8.23 9.02 18.77
CA ILE A 436 -7.82 8.37 17.53
C ILE A 436 -7.67 6.88 17.74
N PHE A 437 -8.37 6.12 16.90
CA PHE A 437 -8.17 4.70 16.66
C PHE A 437 -7.31 4.55 15.39
N PRO A 438 -5.99 4.36 15.52
CA PRO A 438 -5.09 4.05 14.40
C PRO A 438 -5.30 2.59 13.95
N PRO A 439 -4.82 2.19 12.77
CA PRO A 439 -4.78 0.78 12.40
C PRO A 439 -3.92 -0.03 13.38
N TRP A 440 -4.21 -1.33 13.49
CA TRP A 440 -3.35 -2.34 14.09
C TRP A 440 -2.71 -3.26 13.04
N ILE A 441 -2.83 -2.90 11.76
CA ILE A 441 -1.93 -3.34 10.68
C ILE A 441 -0.80 -2.30 10.66
N ASN A 442 0.39 -2.71 11.11
CA ASN A 442 1.47 -1.85 11.60
C ASN A 442 1.00 -0.96 12.78
N LYS A 443 1.88 -0.07 13.26
CA LYS A 443 1.75 0.60 14.58
C LYS A 443 1.30 2.06 14.51
N PHE A 444 0.80 2.61 15.62
CA PHE A 444 0.20 3.95 15.66
C PHE A 444 1.14 5.12 15.30
N TYR A 445 2.46 4.96 15.50
CA TYR A 445 3.42 6.06 15.40
C TYR A 445 3.63 6.60 13.98
N ILE A 446 2.95 6.05 12.97
CA ILE A 446 2.76 6.70 11.67
C ILE A 446 2.11 8.09 11.78
N LEU A 447 1.34 8.33 12.84
CA LEU A 447 0.73 9.63 13.17
C LEU A 447 1.64 10.50 14.07
N ASP A 448 2.72 9.95 14.62
CA ASP A 448 3.74 10.65 15.42
C ASP A 448 5.14 10.17 15.03
N LEU A 449 5.61 10.59 13.85
CA LEU A 449 6.95 10.29 13.36
C LEU A 449 7.96 11.23 14.04
N LYS A 450 8.67 12.06 13.27
CA LYS A 450 9.50 13.13 13.82
C LYS A 450 8.61 14.33 14.17
N PRO A 451 9.02 15.23 15.08
CA PRO A 451 8.21 16.40 15.45
C PRO A 451 7.78 17.30 14.28
N GLN A 452 8.46 17.25 13.13
CA GLN A 452 8.15 18.03 11.92
C GLN A 452 7.15 17.34 10.96
N ASN A 453 6.75 16.09 11.23
CA ASN A 453 5.71 15.35 10.49
C ASN A 453 4.74 14.58 11.41
N SER A 454 4.72 14.88 12.71
CA SER A 454 3.72 14.38 13.65
C SER A 454 2.37 15.08 13.47
N LEU A 455 1.33 14.29 13.18
CA LEU A 455 -0.07 14.73 13.23
C LEU A 455 -0.54 14.85 14.67
N ILE A 456 -0.14 13.92 15.55
CA ILE A 456 -0.45 13.92 16.98
C ILE A 456 0.02 15.23 17.63
N LYS A 457 1.27 15.63 17.42
CA LYS A 457 1.79 16.91 17.93
C LYS A 457 1.01 18.10 17.37
N TRP A 458 0.72 18.10 16.06
CA TRP A 458 -0.01 19.21 15.43
C TRP A 458 -1.43 19.37 16.01
N ILE A 459 -2.15 18.28 16.27
CA ILE A 459 -3.47 18.28 16.92
C ILE A 459 -3.41 18.87 18.34
N VAL A 460 -2.40 18.46 19.13
CA VAL A 460 -2.19 18.99 20.48
C VAL A 460 -1.84 20.48 20.45
N ASP A 461 -1.02 20.90 19.49
CA ASP A 461 -0.70 22.31 19.23
C ASP A 461 -1.91 23.13 18.73
N GLN A 462 -2.98 22.50 18.21
CA GLN A 462 -4.25 23.17 17.92
C GLN A 462 -5.15 23.28 19.16
N GLY A 463 -4.73 22.76 20.32
CA GLY A 463 -5.48 22.83 21.57
C GLY A 463 -6.55 21.75 21.73
N HIS A 464 -6.41 20.56 21.14
CA HIS A 464 -7.28 19.43 21.48
C HIS A 464 -6.72 18.61 22.66
N THR A 465 -7.59 18.23 23.61
CA THR A 465 -7.27 17.10 24.51
C THR A 465 -7.28 15.82 23.65
N LEU A 466 -6.10 15.23 23.43
CA LEU A 466 -5.91 14.13 22.50
C LEU A 466 -5.62 12.81 23.22
N PHE A 467 -6.39 11.78 22.86
CA PHE A 467 -6.15 10.39 23.22
C PHE A 467 -5.86 9.56 21.96
N VAL A 468 -4.94 8.59 22.04
CA VAL A 468 -4.66 7.65 20.95
C VAL A 468 -4.52 6.23 21.51
N VAL A 469 -5.08 5.26 20.79
CA VAL A 469 -4.99 3.84 21.14
C VAL A 469 -3.71 3.23 20.56
N ALA A 470 -2.83 2.72 21.40
CA ALA A 470 -1.67 1.93 21.03
C ALA A 470 -2.02 0.44 21.15
N TRP A 471 -2.30 -0.21 20.03
CA TRP A 471 -2.71 -1.61 19.99
C TRP A 471 -1.59 -2.57 20.41
N LYS A 472 -1.98 -3.64 21.09
CA LYS A 472 -1.14 -4.81 21.39
C LYS A 472 -0.70 -5.50 20.09
N ASN A 473 0.56 -5.94 20.00
CA ASN A 473 0.97 -6.87 18.95
C ASN A 473 0.62 -8.32 19.40
N PRO A 474 -0.28 -9.03 18.71
CA PRO A 474 -0.79 -10.31 19.19
C PRO A 474 0.19 -11.47 18.97
N ASP A 475 0.27 -12.32 19.98
CA ASP A 475 0.88 -13.65 19.91
C ASP A 475 -0.22 -14.73 19.75
N PRO A 476 0.11 -16.03 19.56
CA PRO A 476 -0.89 -17.10 19.43
C PRO A 476 -1.95 -17.20 20.54
N SER A 477 -1.72 -16.64 21.75
CA SER A 477 -2.73 -16.57 22.82
C SER A 477 -3.85 -15.55 22.58
N TYR A 478 -3.90 -14.94 21.40
CA TYR A 478 -4.94 -14.03 20.93
C TYR A 478 -5.81 -14.66 19.84
N GLY A 479 -5.61 -15.92 19.43
CA GLY A 479 -6.30 -16.48 18.26
C GLY A 479 -7.83 -16.45 18.29
N ASP A 480 -8.43 -16.56 19.49
CA ASP A 480 -9.87 -16.45 19.72
C ASP A 480 -10.41 -15.00 19.70
N THR A 481 -9.54 -14.00 19.61
CA THR A 481 -9.91 -12.57 19.59
C THR A 481 -10.55 -12.21 18.25
N GLY A 482 -11.80 -11.74 18.28
CA GLY A 482 -12.61 -11.40 17.11
C GLY A 482 -12.80 -9.90 16.89
N MET A 483 -13.59 -9.55 15.88
CA MET A 483 -14.03 -8.17 15.62
C MET A 483 -14.89 -7.59 16.76
N ASP A 484 -15.55 -8.46 17.53
CA ASP A 484 -16.34 -8.13 18.71
C ASP A 484 -15.48 -7.69 19.90
N ASP A 485 -14.30 -8.29 20.09
CA ASP A 485 -13.31 -7.83 21.08
C ASP A 485 -12.77 -6.44 20.74
N TYR A 486 -12.46 -6.17 19.46
CA TYR A 486 -12.01 -4.85 19.03
C TYR A 486 -13.12 -3.80 19.18
N VAL A 487 -14.36 -4.07 18.80
CA VAL A 487 -15.48 -3.13 19.04
C VAL A 487 -15.76 -2.96 20.54
N SER A 488 -15.58 -4.00 21.36
CA SER A 488 -15.66 -3.87 22.83
C SER A 488 -14.57 -2.95 23.38
N ALA A 489 -13.34 -3.04 22.86
CA ALA A 489 -12.25 -2.13 23.22
C ALA A 489 -12.53 -0.68 22.77
N TYR A 490 -13.21 -0.44 21.64
CA TYR A 490 -13.64 0.90 21.25
C TYR A 490 -14.61 1.49 22.29
N LEU A 491 -15.59 0.71 22.74
CA LEU A 491 -16.54 1.16 23.76
C LEU A 491 -15.83 1.48 25.08
N GLU A 492 -14.95 0.61 25.56
CA GLU A 492 -14.16 0.81 26.79
C GLU A 492 -13.20 2.01 26.70
N VAL A 493 -12.57 2.23 25.54
CA VAL A 493 -11.78 3.45 25.29
C VAL A 493 -12.67 4.69 25.36
N MET A 494 -13.86 4.64 24.75
CA MET A 494 -14.79 5.77 24.80
C MET A 494 -15.27 6.05 26.23
N ASP A 495 -15.64 5.03 27.01
CA ASP A 495 -15.99 5.18 28.44
C ASP A 495 -14.85 5.89 29.20
N ARG A 496 -13.61 5.40 29.06
CA ARG A 496 -12.43 5.96 29.73
C ARG A 496 -12.11 7.39 29.33
N VAL A 497 -12.26 7.75 28.06
CA VAL A 497 -12.02 9.13 27.59
C VAL A 497 -13.07 10.10 28.17
N LEU A 498 -14.31 9.66 28.32
CA LEU A 498 -15.39 10.45 28.92
C LEU A 498 -15.16 10.62 30.42
N ASP A 499 -14.87 9.53 31.14
CA ASP A 499 -14.55 9.52 32.58
C ASP A 499 -13.33 10.42 32.90
N LEU A 500 -12.25 10.32 32.14
CA LEU A 500 -11.00 11.09 32.36
C LEU A 500 -11.14 12.59 32.05
N THR A 501 -12.21 13.02 31.36
CA THR A 501 -12.39 14.42 30.93
C THR A 501 -13.65 15.09 31.51
N ASP A 502 -14.45 14.36 32.29
CA ASP A 502 -15.79 14.72 32.76
C ASP A 502 -16.68 15.24 31.62
N GLN A 503 -16.63 14.57 30.46
CA GLN A 503 -17.39 14.95 29.26
C GLN A 503 -18.48 13.95 28.94
N LYS A 504 -19.59 14.47 28.39
CA LYS A 504 -20.74 13.65 27.95
C LYS A 504 -20.58 13.11 26.53
N LYS A 505 -19.66 13.69 25.75
CA LYS A 505 -19.38 13.30 24.37
C LYS A 505 -17.91 13.49 24.02
N LEU A 506 -17.48 12.78 22.98
CA LEU A 506 -16.16 12.89 22.37
C LEU A 506 -16.24 12.97 20.85
N ASN A 507 -15.16 13.40 20.20
CA ASN A 507 -14.97 13.25 18.76
C ASN A 507 -14.05 12.04 18.50
N ALA A 508 -14.33 11.25 17.48
CA ALA A 508 -13.59 10.03 17.17
C ALA A 508 -12.93 10.09 15.78
N VAL A 509 -11.73 9.53 15.64
CA VAL A 509 -11.03 9.32 14.36
C VAL A 509 -10.76 7.82 14.19
N GLY A 510 -11.01 7.27 13.01
CA GLY A 510 -10.62 5.91 12.64
C GLY A 510 -9.83 5.90 11.33
N TYR A 511 -8.67 5.23 11.32
CA TYR A 511 -7.75 5.18 10.18
C TYR A 511 -7.65 3.76 9.60
N CYS A 512 -7.85 3.61 8.28
CA CYS A 512 -7.81 2.32 7.57
C CYS A 512 -8.78 1.30 8.21
N ILE A 513 -8.33 0.09 8.59
CA ILE A 513 -9.14 -0.95 9.28
C ILE A 513 -9.82 -0.43 10.57
N ALA A 514 -9.19 0.52 11.26
CA ALA A 514 -9.77 1.15 12.44
C ALA A 514 -10.88 2.16 12.10
N GLY A 515 -10.91 2.68 10.87
CA GLY A 515 -12.05 3.41 10.31
C GLY A 515 -13.23 2.48 9.98
N THR A 516 -12.98 1.32 9.39
CA THR A 516 -14.02 0.29 9.16
C THR A 516 -14.65 -0.14 10.49
N THR A 517 -13.82 -0.34 11.52
CA THR A 517 -14.25 -0.74 12.87
C THR A 517 -14.95 0.40 13.62
N LEU A 518 -14.55 1.66 13.42
CA LEU A 518 -15.30 2.81 13.92
C LEU A 518 -16.70 2.88 13.29
N ALA A 519 -16.86 2.58 12.00
CA ALA A 519 -18.18 2.58 11.35
C ALA A 519 -19.10 1.47 11.90
N LEU A 520 -18.57 0.26 12.14
CA LEU A 520 -19.30 -0.80 12.85
C LEU A 520 -19.70 -0.35 14.27
N THR A 521 -18.78 0.25 15.02
CA THR A 521 -19.03 0.78 16.37
C THR A 521 -20.14 1.85 16.36
N LEU A 522 -20.14 2.75 15.37
CA LEU A 522 -21.16 3.79 15.22
C LEU A 522 -22.54 3.23 14.86
N SER A 523 -22.62 2.17 14.04
CA SER A 523 -23.85 1.43 13.79
C SER A 523 -24.37 0.75 15.08
N LEU A 524 -23.48 0.14 15.87
CA LEU A 524 -23.83 -0.48 17.14
C LEU A 524 -24.35 0.53 18.17
N LEU A 525 -23.64 1.66 18.34
CA LEU A 525 -24.07 2.77 19.21
C LEU A 525 -25.44 3.30 18.79
N LYS A 526 -25.67 3.49 17.48
CA LYS A 526 -26.95 3.92 16.93
C LYS A 526 -28.09 2.97 17.31
N GLN A 527 -27.90 1.66 17.16
CA GLN A 527 -28.92 0.67 17.50
C GLN A 527 -29.15 0.52 19.02
N ARG A 528 -28.16 0.87 19.84
CA ARG A 528 -28.28 0.94 21.31
C ARG A 528 -28.87 2.27 21.82
N GLY A 529 -29.05 3.26 20.95
CA GLY A 529 -29.51 4.60 21.33
C GLY A 529 -28.46 5.44 22.05
N ASP A 530 -27.19 5.07 21.95
CA ASP A 530 -26.06 5.74 22.58
C ASP A 530 -25.52 6.86 21.66
N ASP A 531 -25.45 8.08 22.18
CA ASP A 531 -25.08 9.27 21.41
C ASP A 531 -23.74 9.90 21.86
N ARG A 532 -22.87 9.13 22.54
CA ARG A 532 -21.57 9.59 23.07
C ARG A 532 -20.60 10.15 22.01
N VAL A 533 -20.71 9.73 20.75
CA VAL A 533 -19.86 10.26 19.66
C VAL A 533 -20.54 11.48 19.05
N ASN A 534 -19.95 12.65 19.30
CA ASN A 534 -20.41 13.93 18.78
C ASN A 534 -20.17 14.07 17.27
N ALA A 535 -19.00 13.65 16.79
CA ALA A 535 -18.64 13.61 15.38
C ALA A 535 -17.56 12.55 15.11
N ALA A 536 -17.51 12.05 13.89
CA ALA A 536 -16.54 11.03 13.47
C ALA A 536 -15.71 11.49 12.26
N THR A 537 -14.43 11.09 12.25
CA THR A 537 -13.51 11.29 11.13
C THR A 537 -12.99 9.95 10.63
N PHE A 538 -12.93 9.77 9.31
CA PHE A 538 -12.34 8.61 8.66
C PHE A 538 -11.11 9.02 7.83
N PHE A 539 -9.96 8.40 8.09
CA PHE A 539 -8.77 8.53 7.24
C PHE A 539 -8.62 7.26 6.39
N THR A 540 -8.61 7.41 5.07
CA THR A 540 -8.37 6.35 4.05
C THR A 540 -8.90 4.97 4.46
N ALA A 541 -10.18 4.96 4.81
CA ALA A 541 -10.88 3.79 5.33
C ALA A 541 -11.94 3.32 4.33
N LEU A 542 -12.10 1.99 4.22
CA LEU A 542 -13.12 1.36 3.41
C LEU A 542 -14.25 0.84 4.30
N THR A 543 -15.48 1.18 3.95
CA THR A 543 -16.69 0.53 4.51
C THR A 543 -17.52 -0.17 3.44
N ASP A 544 -17.08 -0.10 2.17
CA ASP A 544 -17.71 -0.72 1.01
C ASP A 544 -16.64 -1.37 0.13
N PHE A 545 -16.56 -2.70 0.20
CA PHE A 545 -15.59 -3.54 -0.51
C PHE A 545 -16.14 -4.12 -1.82
N ALA A 546 -17.09 -3.43 -2.48
CA ALA A 546 -17.72 -3.91 -3.72
C ALA A 546 -16.78 -4.00 -4.93
N ASP A 547 -15.78 -3.13 -5.04
CA ASP A 547 -14.60 -3.38 -5.89
C ASP A 547 -13.43 -3.77 -4.99
N GLN A 548 -12.67 -4.76 -5.43
CA GLN A 548 -11.51 -5.30 -4.73
C GLN A 548 -10.19 -4.76 -5.29
N GLY A 549 -10.21 -4.03 -6.43
CA GLY A 549 -9.05 -3.34 -6.98
C GLY A 549 -7.82 -4.24 -7.20
N GLU A 550 -6.65 -3.80 -6.73
CA GLU A 550 -5.41 -4.58 -6.78
C GLU A 550 -5.49 -5.87 -5.92
N PHE A 551 -6.38 -5.93 -4.92
CA PHE A 551 -6.57 -7.10 -4.03
C PHE A 551 -7.44 -8.21 -4.62
N THR A 552 -8.05 -8.04 -5.81
CA THR A 552 -8.88 -9.09 -6.42
C THR A 552 -8.18 -10.45 -6.46
N ALA A 553 -6.86 -10.51 -6.67
CA ALA A 553 -6.13 -11.78 -6.72
C ALA A 553 -6.03 -12.53 -5.36
N TYR A 554 -6.13 -11.80 -4.25
CA TYR A 554 -5.91 -12.30 -2.88
C TYR A 554 -7.19 -12.45 -2.06
N LEU A 555 -8.30 -11.87 -2.50
CA LEU A 555 -9.62 -11.99 -1.87
C LEU A 555 -10.46 -13.13 -2.47
N GLN A 556 -9.84 -14.08 -3.18
CA GLN A 556 -10.52 -15.26 -3.71
C GLN A 556 -10.56 -16.42 -2.72
N GLU A 557 -11.46 -17.37 -2.98
CA GLU A 557 -11.81 -18.45 -2.06
C GLU A 557 -10.62 -19.35 -1.71
N ASP A 558 -9.75 -19.62 -2.69
CA ASP A 558 -8.52 -20.41 -2.51
C ASP A 558 -7.53 -19.72 -1.56
N PHE A 559 -7.22 -18.44 -1.80
CA PHE A 559 -6.24 -17.70 -1.00
C PHE A 559 -6.74 -17.41 0.42
N VAL A 560 -8.02 -17.02 0.57
CA VAL A 560 -8.60 -16.73 1.89
C VAL A 560 -8.83 -18.02 2.70
N SER A 561 -9.14 -19.16 2.05
CA SER A 561 -9.13 -20.47 2.73
C SER A 561 -7.72 -20.85 3.21
N GLY A 562 -6.68 -20.58 2.41
CA GLY A 562 -5.29 -20.80 2.83
C GLY A 562 -4.91 -19.96 4.06
N ILE A 563 -5.37 -18.70 4.13
CA ILE A 563 -5.22 -17.83 5.30
C ILE A 563 -5.99 -18.40 6.50
N GLU A 564 -7.22 -18.87 6.30
CA GLU A 564 -8.10 -19.42 7.35
C GLU A 564 -7.50 -20.71 7.95
N GLU A 565 -6.95 -21.60 7.13
CA GLU A 565 -6.20 -22.78 7.57
C GLU A 565 -4.92 -22.41 8.34
N GLU A 566 -4.16 -21.42 7.87
CA GLU A 566 -2.92 -20.98 8.52
C GLU A 566 -3.19 -20.26 9.85
N ALA A 567 -4.24 -19.45 9.91
CA ALA A 567 -4.74 -18.81 11.12
C ALA A 567 -5.25 -19.85 12.13
N ALA A 568 -5.94 -20.90 11.69
CA ALA A 568 -6.35 -22.02 12.54
C ALA A 568 -5.15 -22.86 13.03
N ARG A 569 -4.08 -22.98 12.22
CA ARG A 569 -2.84 -23.69 12.57
C ARG A 569 -1.99 -22.95 13.61
N THR A 570 -1.94 -21.63 13.54
CA THR A 570 -0.95 -20.80 14.27
C THR A 570 -1.57 -19.84 15.30
N GLY A 571 -2.88 -19.61 15.24
CA GLY A 571 -3.60 -18.62 16.04
C GLY A 571 -3.53 -17.18 15.51
N ILE A 572 -2.68 -16.88 14.53
CA ILE A 572 -2.46 -15.50 14.03
C ILE A 572 -2.23 -15.48 12.52
N LEU A 573 -2.66 -14.39 11.87
CA LEU A 573 -2.13 -14.04 10.55
C LEU A 573 -0.84 -13.24 10.78
N GLY A 574 0.30 -13.91 10.57
CA GLY A 574 1.63 -13.39 10.89
C GLY A 574 2.07 -12.22 9.99
N ALA A 575 2.75 -11.24 10.58
CA ALA A 575 3.20 -10.04 9.88
C ALA A 575 4.07 -10.36 8.66
N GLN A 576 4.98 -11.34 8.75
CA GLN A 576 5.85 -11.76 7.64
C GLN A 576 5.04 -12.27 6.43
N LEU A 577 3.96 -13.03 6.68
CA LEU A 577 3.10 -13.57 5.64
C LEU A 577 2.29 -12.45 4.95
N MET A 578 1.80 -11.49 5.75
CA MET A 578 1.21 -10.25 5.22
C MET A 578 2.23 -9.47 4.39
N THR A 579 3.41 -9.16 4.92
CA THR A 579 4.47 -8.41 4.21
C THR A 579 4.79 -9.06 2.86
N ARG A 580 4.95 -10.39 2.79
CA ARG A 580 5.13 -11.09 1.51
C ARG A 580 3.97 -10.84 0.55
N THR A 581 2.73 -11.06 1.00
CA THR A 581 1.50 -10.85 0.20
C THR A 581 1.38 -9.41 -0.32
N PHE A 582 1.58 -8.41 0.55
CA PHE A 582 1.53 -6.99 0.18
C PHE A 582 2.70 -6.57 -0.73
N SER A 583 3.91 -7.09 -0.53
CA SER A 583 5.07 -6.77 -1.38
C SER A 583 4.88 -7.21 -2.82
N PHE A 584 4.22 -8.35 -3.06
CA PHE A 584 3.94 -8.84 -4.42
C PHE A 584 2.95 -7.96 -5.19
N LEU A 585 2.04 -7.21 -4.54
CA LEU A 585 1.18 -6.24 -5.23
C LEU A 585 1.99 -5.25 -6.08
N ARG A 586 3.20 -4.89 -5.62
CA ARG A 586 4.10 -3.92 -6.28
C ARG A 586 5.54 -4.41 -6.30
N ALA A 587 5.75 -5.63 -6.82
CA ALA A 587 7.04 -6.32 -6.79
C ALA A 587 8.23 -5.49 -7.34
N ASN A 588 8.06 -4.70 -8.41
CA ASN A 588 9.12 -3.82 -8.91
C ASN A 588 9.58 -2.77 -7.87
N ASP A 589 8.65 -2.12 -7.17
CA ASP A 589 8.94 -1.04 -6.21
C ASP A 589 9.33 -1.55 -4.82
N LEU A 590 8.75 -2.69 -4.38
CA LEU A 590 8.86 -3.23 -3.02
C LEU A 590 9.77 -4.46 -2.89
N VAL A 591 10.10 -5.14 -4.00
CA VAL A 591 10.98 -6.34 -4.01
C VAL A 591 12.19 -6.11 -4.90
N TRP A 592 12.03 -6.05 -6.22
CA TRP A 592 13.13 -6.09 -7.18
C TRP A 592 14.03 -4.84 -7.12
N GLY A 593 13.46 -3.64 -7.20
CA GLY A 593 14.23 -2.39 -7.12
C GLY A 593 15.03 -2.25 -5.81
N PRO A 594 14.43 -2.49 -4.63
CA PRO A 594 15.15 -2.54 -3.36
C PRO A 594 16.20 -3.66 -3.29
N ALA A 595 15.90 -4.88 -3.76
CA ALA A 595 16.82 -6.01 -3.75
C ALA A 595 18.05 -5.79 -4.66
N ILE A 596 17.89 -5.17 -5.82
CA ILE A 596 19.02 -4.81 -6.69
C ILE A 596 19.96 -3.83 -5.98
N ARG A 597 19.42 -2.75 -5.40
CA ARG A 597 20.21 -1.77 -4.64
C ARG A 597 20.90 -2.39 -3.43
N SER A 598 20.14 -3.09 -2.58
CA SER A 598 20.64 -3.69 -1.35
C SER A 598 21.65 -4.81 -1.64
N TYR A 599 21.31 -5.78 -2.50
CA TYR A 599 22.04 -7.04 -2.65
C TYR A 599 23.02 -7.09 -3.82
N MET A 600 22.92 -6.21 -4.83
CA MET A 600 23.85 -6.18 -5.98
C MET A 600 24.75 -4.94 -5.99
N LEU A 601 24.18 -3.76 -5.66
CA LEU A 601 24.96 -2.52 -5.56
C LEU A 601 25.60 -2.32 -4.18
N GLY A 602 25.25 -3.17 -3.20
CA GLY A 602 25.75 -3.11 -1.82
C GLY A 602 25.28 -1.87 -1.05
N GLU A 603 24.26 -1.17 -1.55
CA GLU A 603 23.76 0.08 -0.96
C GLU A 603 23.14 -0.16 0.42
N THR A 604 23.29 0.81 1.31
CA THR A 604 22.59 0.80 2.60
C THR A 604 21.15 1.25 2.37
N PRO A 605 20.13 0.53 2.89
CA PRO A 605 18.74 0.98 2.85
C PRO A 605 18.56 2.42 3.39
N PRO A 606 17.65 3.22 2.84
CA PRO A 606 17.53 4.64 3.19
C PRO A 606 17.03 4.84 4.63
N ALA A 607 17.62 5.81 5.33
CA ALA A 607 17.14 6.28 6.65
C ALA A 607 15.87 7.14 6.51
N PHE A 608 14.77 6.52 6.04
CA PHE A 608 13.48 7.17 5.81
C PHE A 608 12.40 6.64 6.76
N ASP A 609 11.74 7.55 7.47
CA ASP A 609 10.84 7.25 8.61
C ASP A 609 9.58 6.49 8.20
N LEU A 610 9.00 6.78 7.03
CA LEU A 610 7.86 6.03 6.51
C LEU A 610 8.18 4.56 6.17
N LEU A 611 9.39 4.28 5.68
CA LEU A 611 9.80 2.92 5.32
C LEU A 611 10.26 2.12 6.54
N PHE A 612 10.81 2.79 7.57
CA PHE A 612 11.02 2.18 8.88
C PHE A 612 9.70 1.73 9.51
N TRP A 613 8.69 2.60 9.54
CA TRP A 613 7.34 2.21 10.00
C TRP A 613 6.73 1.07 9.19
N ASN A 614 6.90 1.08 7.86
CA ASN A 614 6.36 0.02 7.01
C ASN A 614 7.01 -1.34 7.29
N GLY A 615 8.31 -1.35 7.63
CA GLY A 615 9.06 -2.55 8.03
C GLY A 615 8.92 -2.98 9.51
N ASP A 616 8.10 -2.29 10.30
CA ASP A 616 7.76 -2.59 11.71
C ASP A 616 6.30 -3.06 11.83
N GLY A 617 6.02 -4.19 11.17
CA GLY A 617 4.70 -4.81 11.09
C GLY A 617 4.20 -5.45 12.39
N THR A 618 2.92 -5.77 12.40
CA THR A 618 2.19 -6.39 13.51
C THR A 618 1.45 -7.64 13.03
N ASN A 619 1.29 -8.62 13.91
CA ASN A 619 0.44 -9.78 13.66
C ASN A 619 -1.05 -9.39 13.77
N LEU A 620 -1.94 -10.20 13.20
CA LEU A 620 -3.39 -10.07 13.40
C LEU A 620 -3.94 -11.33 14.11
N PRO A 621 -4.91 -11.21 15.03
CA PRO A 621 -5.58 -12.38 15.61
C PRO A 621 -6.29 -13.19 14.53
N GLY A 622 -6.15 -14.52 14.56
CA GLY A 622 -6.65 -15.41 13.50
C GLY A 622 -8.15 -15.26 13.25
N ARG A 623 -8.98 -15.32 14.30
CA ARG A 623 -10.43 -15.15 14.20
C ARG A 623 -10.81 -13.78 13.62
N MET A 624 -10.30 -12.68 14.17
CA MET A 624 -10.56 -11.32 13.66
C MET A 624 -10.19 -11.18 12.18
N ALA A 625 -9.03 -11.70 11.76
CA ALA A 625 -8.59 -11.63 10.37
C ALA A 625 -9.56 -12.37 9.42
N VAL A 626 -10.04 -13.56 9.80
CA VAL A 626 -11.03 -14.32 9.02
C VAL A 626 -12.39 -13.62 9.02
N GLU A 627 -12.89 -13.14 10.17
CA GLU A 627 -14.16 -12.38 10.25
C GLU A 627 -14.14 -11.13 9.36
N TYR A 628 -13.02 -10.41 9.32
CA TYR A 628 -12.80 -9.24 8.46
C TYR A 628 -12.74 -9.62 6.98
N LEU A 629 -11.87 -10.57 6.59
CA LEU A 629 -11.68 -10.96 5.20
C LEU A 629 -12.95 -11.59 4.59
N ARG A 630 -13.57 -12.54 5.30
CA ARG A 630 -14.80 -13.21 4.85
C ARG A 630 -15.99 -12.25 4.85
N GLY A 631 -16.32 -11.67 6.00
CA GLY A 631 -17.56 -10.94 6.21
C GLY A 631 -17.58 -9.53 5.59
N LEU A 632 -16.43 -8.86 5.56
CA LEU A 632 -16.32 -7.48 5.05
C LEU A 632 -15.67 -7.43 3.67
N CYS A 633 -14.49 -8.00 3.45
CA CYS A 633 -13.77 -7.84 2.17
C CYS A 633 -14.31 -8.70 1.03
N GLN A 634 -14.71 -9.95 1.28
CA GLN A 634 -15.34 -10.81 0.26
C GLN A 634 -16.85 -10.52 0.16
N GLN A 635 -17.58 -10.70 1.27
CA GLN A 635 -19.04 -10.68 1.24
C GLN A 635 -19.61 -9.25 1.20
N ASN A 636 -18.86 -8.24 1.68
CA ASN A 636 -19.29 -6.84 1.80
C ASN A 636 -20.60 -6.66 2.60
N ARG A 637 -20.72 -7.42 3.70
CA ARG A 637 -21.98 -7.54 4.46
C ARG A 637 -22.46 -6.24 5.08
N PHE A 638 -21.56 -5.38 5.56
CA PHE A 638 -21.92 -4.11 6.21
C PHE A 638 -22.69 -3.14 5.29
N VAL A 639 -22.46 -3.24 3.97
CA VAL A 639 -23.25 -2.53 2.94
C VAL A 639 -24.48 -3.31 2.55
N LYS A 640 -24.33 -4.61 2.23
CA LYS A 640 -25.40 -5.44 1.66
C LYS A 640 -26.41 -5.90 2.72
N GLU A 641 -26.12 -7.03 3.37
CA GLU A 641 -27.10 -7.81 4.14
C GLU A 641 -27.14 -7.47 5.64
N GLY A 642 -26.14 -6.74 6.13
CA GLY A 642 -25.85 -6.51 7.54
C GLY A 642 -24.79 -7.47 8.10
N PHE A 643 -23.92 -6.95 8.95
CA PHE A 643 -22.85 -7.67 9.63
C PHE A 643 -23.27 -7.98 11.08
N ASP A 644 -23.33 -9.27 11.47
CA ASP A 644 -23.77 -9.65 12.81
C ASP A 644 -22.65 -9.42 13.83
N LEU A 645 -22.88 -8.58 14.84
CA LEU A 645 -21.86 -8.28 15.86
C LEU A 645 -22.50 -7.89 17.21
N MET A 646 -21.98 -8.43 18.31
CA MET A 646 -22.46 -8.17 19.68
C MET A 646 -24.00 -8.28 19.88
N GLY A 647 -24.66 -9.17 19.11
CA GLY A 647 -26.12 -9.37 19.13
C GLY A 647 -26.94 -8.42 18.24
N HIS A 648 -26.29 -7.59 17.43
CA HIS A 648 -26.91 -6.62 16.52
C HIS A 648 -26.59 -6.93 15.04
N ARG A 649 -27.50 -6.54 14.14
CA ARG A 649 -27.32 -6.64 12.67
C ARG A 649 -26.89 -5.27 12.14
N LEU A 650 -25.58 -5.05 12.01
CA LEU A 650 -25.00 -3.73 11.75
C LEU A 650 -25.02 -3.38 10.25
N HIS A 651 -25.48 -2.16 9.91
CA HIS A 651 -25.51 -1.65 8.53
C HIS A 651 -24.85 -0.27 8.41
N VAL A 652 -24.21 0.00 7.27
CA VAL A 652 -23.56 1.29 6.96
C VAL A 652 -24.52 2.49 7.08
N GLY A 653 -25.81 2.29 6.78
CA GLY A 653 -26.85 3.31 6.92
C GLY A 653 -27.08 3.81 8.35
N ASP A 654 -26.71 3.04 9.38
CA ASP A 654 -26.87 3.43 10.79
C ASP A 654 -25.88 4.53 11.22
N VAL A 655 -24.81 4.78 10.45
CA VAL A 655 -23.78 5.77 10.77
C VAL A 655 -24.33 7.18 10.53
N THR A 656 -25.08 7.71 11.50
CA THR A 656 -25.80 9.00 11.38
C THR A 656 -25.13 10.22 12.01
N VAL A 657 -23.97 10.08 12.66
CA VAL A 657 -23.24 11.22 13.28
C VAL A 657 -22.58 12.12 12.21
N PRO A 658 -22.30 13.41 12.49
CA PRO A 658 -21.52 14.27 11.58
C PRO A 658 -20.17 13.66 11.17
N LEU A 659 -19.87 13.68 9.87
CA LEU A 659 -18.71 12.98 9.28
C LEU A 659 -17.73 13.92 8.57
N CYS A 660 -16.43 13.65 8.77
CA CYS A 660 -15.36 14.09 7.87
C CYS A 660 -14.64 12.85 7.32
N ALA A 661 -14.42 12.79 6.02
CA ALA A 661 -13.67 11.72 5.38
C ALA A 661 -12.52 12.29 4.57
N ILE A 662 -11.31 11.79 4.83
CA ILE A 662 -10.09 12.15 4.11
C ILE A 662 -9.66 10.91 3.33
N ALA A 663 -9.57 11.05 2.01
CA ALA A 663 -9.00 10.04 1.12
C ALA A 663 -7.75 10.59 0.41
N CYS A 664 -7.03 9.75 -0.32
CA CYS A 664 -5.81 10.13 -1.02
C CYS A 664 -5.88 9.75 -2.51
N GLU A 665 -5.51 10.68 -3.39
CA GLU A 665 -5.72 10.63 -4.84
C GLU A 665 -5.08 9.41 -5.51
N THR A 666 -3.85 9.07 -5.11
CA THR A 666 -3.10 7.91 -5.62
C THR A 666 -3.00 6.78 -4.60
N ASP A 667 -4.02 6.68 -3.73
CA ASP A 667 -4.22 5.52 -2.86
C ASP A 667 -4.66 4.29 -3.68
N HIS A 668 -3.99 3.17 -3.42
CA HIS A 668 -4.24 1.85 -4.00
C HIS A 668 -4.59 0.81 -2.92
N ILE A 669 -4.44 1.17 -1.64
CA ILE A 669 -4.78 0.34 -0.47
C ILE A 669 -6.25 0.59 -0.10
N ALA A 670 -6.66 1.86 -0.08
CA ALA A 670 -8.02 2.31 0.11
C ALA A 670 -8.35 3.38 -0.95
N PRO A 671 -8.64 2.99 -2.21
CA PRO A 671 -8.79 3.94 -3.30
C PRO A 671 -9.90 4.95 -3.00
N TRP A 672 -9.67 6.22 -3.33
CA TRP A 672 -10.54 7.30 -2.87
C TRP A 672 -12.00 7.17 -3.36
N LYS A 673 -12.22 6.52 -4.50
CA LYS A 673 -13.55 6.23 -5.06
C LYS A 673 -14.33 5.26 -4.17
N ASP A 674 -13.67 4.21 -3.66
CA ASP A 674 -14.27 3.22 -2.78
C ASP A 674 -14.54 3.82 -1.38
N SER A 675 -13.59 4.60 -0.85
CA SER A 675 -13.81 5.40 0.36
C SER A 675 -14.98 6.37 0.21
N TRP A 676 -15.08 7.10 -0.91
CA TRP A 676 -16.19 8.01 -1.20
C TRP A 676 -17.53 7.26 -1.26
N ARG A 677 -17.57 6.11 -1.95
CA ARG A 677 -18.78 5.27 -2.09
C ARG A 677 -19.25 4.73 -0.75
N GLY A 678 -18.33 4.34 0.14
CA GLY A 678 -18.66 3.96 1.53
C GLY A 678 -19.32 5.10 2.31
N ILE A 679 -18.71 6.30 2.28
CA ILE A 679 -19.22 7.50 2.97
C ILE A 679 -20.54 8.00 2.37
N ALA A 680 -20.73 7.86 1.05
CA ALA A 680 -21.98 8.21 0.36
C ALA A 680 -23.18 7.41 0.94
N GLN A 681 -22.98 6.14 1.28
CA GLN A 681 -24.03 5.24 1.80
C GLN A 681 -24.30 5.37 3.31
N MET A 682 -23.46 6.07 4.07
CA MET A 682 -23.71 6.34 5.50
C MET A 682 -24.91 7.27 5.70
N GLY A 683 -25.80 6.96 6.65
CA GLY A 683 -27.05 7.71 6.89
C GLY A 683 -26.90 9.11 7.48
N SER A 684 -25.67 9.60 7.67
CA SER A 684 -25.39 10.96 8.13
C SER A 684 -25.85 12.02 7.12
N ARG A 685 -26.42 13.11 7.67
CA ARG A 685 -26.88 14.29 6.92
C ARG A 685 -25.81 15.38 6.77
N ASP A 686 -24.75 15.30 7.56
CA ASP A 686 -23.62 16.25 7.58
C ASP A 686 -22.36 15.46 7.25
N LYS A 687 -21.98 15.49 5.97
CA LYS A 687 -20.86 14.72 5.42
C LYS A 687 -19.92 15.64 4.66
N THR A 688 -18.67 15.70 5.10
CA THR A 688 -17.58 16.43 4.45
C THR A 688 -16.59 15.41 3.86
N PHE A 689 -16.21 15.56 2.60
CA PHE A 689 -15.14 14.79 1.97
C PHE A 689 -13.98 15.72 1.60
N ILE A 690 -12.76 15.25 1.82
CA ILE A 690 -11.52 15.93 1.43
C ILE A 690 -10.64 14.91 0.70
N LEU A 691 -10.18 15.25 -0.49
CA LEU A 691 -9.25 14.42 -1.25
C LEU A 691 -7.86 15.04 -1.15
N SER A 692 -6.94 14.43 -0.42
CA SER A 692 -5.54 14.80 -0.47
C SER A 692 -4.92 14.32 -1.77
N GLU A 693 -3.99 15.07 -2.35
CA GLU A 693 -3.03 14.51 -3.29
C GLU A 693 -2.14 13.44 -2.62
N SER A 694 -1.40 12.69 -3.44
CA SER A 694 -0.51 11.58 -3.06
C SER A 694 -1.24 10.31 -2.58
N GLY A 695 -0.48 9.31 -2.13
CA GLY A 695 -0.98 7.97 -1.77
C GLY A 695 -1.17 7.76 -0.26
N HIS A 696 -1.69 6.58 0.10
CA HIS A 696 -2.22 6.18 1.43
C HIS A 696 -1.54 6.83 2.65
N ILE A 697 -0.20 6.75 2.72
CA ILE A 697 0.58 7.29 3.83
C ILE A 697 0.94 8.77 3.61
N ALA A 698 1.46 9.12 2.43
CA ALA A 698 2.05 10.43 2.16
C ALA A 698 1.02 11.55 2.00
N GLY A 699 -0.24 11.22 1.66
CA GLY A 699 -1.36 12.16 1.68
C GLY A 699 -1.89 12.39 3.10
N ILE A 700 -2.06 11.35 3.92
CA ILE A 700 -2.49 11.48 5.32
C ILE A 700 -1.40 12.21 6.14
N VAL A 701 -0.15 11.77 6.08
CA VAL A 701 0.97 12.32 6.87
C VAL A 701 1.62 13.51 6.15
N ASN A 702 0.81 14.50 5.78
CA ASN A 702 1.23 15.71 5.08
C ASN A 702 1.21 16.95 6.01
N PRO A 703 2.32 17.31 6.69
CA PRO A 703 2.35 18.43 7.63
C PRO A 703 2.33 19.81 6.93
N PRO A 704 1.50 20.78 7.38
CA PRO A 704 1.42 22.12 6.81
C PRO A 704 2.76 22.86 6.68
N SER A 705 3.70 22.59 7.59
CA SER A 705 5.05 23.17 7.61
C SER A 705 5.87 22.87 6.36
N LYS A 706 5.67 21.72 5.71
CA LYS A 706 6.43 21.30 4.53
C LYS A 706 5.89 21.88 3.22
N LYS A 707 4.66 22.43 3.21
CA LYS A 707 3.94 22.94 2.02
C LYS A 707 4.07 22.03 0.79
N LYS A 708 3.99 20.72 1.01
CA LYS A 708 4.09 19.70 -0.02
C LYS A 708 2.67 19.26 -0.39
N TYR A 709 2.42 19.05 -1.68
CA TYR A 709 1.12 18.64 -2.20
C TYR A 709 -0.02 19.65 -1.94
N GLY A 710 -1.17 19.41 -2.56
CA GLY A 710 -2.44 20.09 -2.30
C GLY A 710 -3.56 19.14 -1.85
N HIS A 711 -4.78 19.67 -1.78
CA HIS A 711 -5.99 18.90 -1.50
C HIS A 711 -7.23 19.51 -2.19
N TYR A 712 -8.28 18.72 -2.37
CA TYR A 712 -9.51 19.11 -3.04
C TYR A 712 -10.73 19.04 -2.10
N THR A 713 -11.67 19.96 -2.28
CA THR A 713 -12.98 19.97 -1.59
C THR A 713 -14.10 20.34 -2.55
N SER A 714 -15.29 19.72 -2.43
CA SER A 714 -16.47 20.10 -3.22
C SER A 714 -17.74 20.18 -2.40
N ASP A 715 -18.58 21.18 -2.71
CA ASP A 715 -19.94 21.36 -2.18
C ASP A 715 -21.00 20.57 -2.98
N ALA A 716 -20.61 19.80 -4.01
CA ALA A 716 -21.53 19.04 -4.86
C ALA A 716 -22.26 17.87 -4.16
N GLY A 717 -21.85 17.54 -2.93
CA GLY A 717 -22.47 16.48 -2.12
C GLY A 717 -22.24 15.07 -2.68
N PHE A 718 -23.10 14.14 -2.29
CA PHE A 718 -22.94 12.70 -2.56
C PHE A 718 -23.99 12.11 -3.52
N GLY A 719 -24.84 12.95 -4.13
CA GLY A 719 -26.01 12.49 -4.89
C GLY A 719 -25.77 12.14 -6.36
N GLN A 720 -24.60 12.45 -6.93
CA GLN A 720 -24.32 12.33 -8.37
C GLN A 720 -23.06 11.50 -8.71
N GLY A 721 -22.57 10.72 -7.75
CA GLY A 721 -21.36 9.90 -7.90
C GLY A 721 -20.05 10.65 -7.63
N GLU A 722 -18.97 9.89 -7.48
CA GLU A 722 -17.66 10.36 -7.04
C GLU A 722 -16.94 11.17 -8.13
N GLN A 723 -17.17 10.83 -9.40
CA GLN A 723 -16.64 11.61 -10.52
C GLN A 723 -17.28 13.01 -10.58
N HIS A 724 -18.59 13.13 -10.37
CA HIS A 724 -19.25 14.45 -10.30
C HIS A 724 -18.73 15.28 -9.12
N TRP A 725 -18.43 14.64 -7.98
CA TRP A 725 -17.80 15.33 -6.85
C TRP A 725 -16.42 15.91 -7.24
N LEU A 726 -15.59 15.13 -7.94
CA LEU A 726 -14.27 15.57 -8.41
C LEU A 726 -14.35 16.66 -9.49
N ASP A 727 -15.25 16.51 -10.48
CA ASP A 727 -15.50 17.48 -11.55
C ASP A 727 -16.03 18.85 -11.02
N LYS A 728 -16.41 18.90 -9.74
CA LYS A 728 -16.86 20.08 -9.00
C LYS A 728 -15.95 20.44 -7.82
N ALA A 729 -14.79 19.80 -7.68
CA ALA A 729 -13.89 20.06 -6.57
C ALA A 729 -12.96 21.24 -6.86
N SER A 730 -12.82 22.12 -5.87
CA SER A 730 -11.81 23.17 -5.86
C SER A 730 -10.52 22.62 -5.27
N HIS A 731 -9.40 22.84 -5.97
CA HIS A 731 -8.06 22.56 -5.48
C HIS A 731 -7.56 23.67 -4.54
N HIS A 732 -6.81 23.27 -3.51
CA HIS A 732 -6.18 24.15 -2.53
C HIS A 732 -4.72 23.73 -2.33
N GLU A 733 -3.79 24.69 -2.36
CA GLU A 733 -2.38 24.41 -2.10
C GLU A 733 -2.14 24.05 -0.62
N GLY A 734 -1.27 23.07 -0.36
CA GLY A 734 -0.85 22.67 0.98
C GLY A 734 -1.74 21.61 1.64
N SER A 735 -1.42 21.35 2.91
CA SER A 735 -2.00 20.27 3.70
C SER A 735 -3.49 20.47 4.01
N TRP A 736 -4.24 19.37 3.91
CA TRP A 736 -5.63 19.28 4.35
C TRP A 736 -5.81 19.39 5.88
N TRP A 737 -4.74 19.23 6.69
CA TRP A 737 -4.83 19.22 8.15
C TRP A 737 -5.53 20.48 8.68
N GLY A 738 -5.19 21.66 8.14
CA GLY A 738 -5.83 22.92 8.52
C GLY A 738 -7.34 22.93 8.24
N ARG A 739 -7.76 22.42 7.08
CA ARG A 739 -9.18 22.34 6.68
C ARG A 739 -9.97 21.34 7.53
N TRP A 740 -9.34 20.24 7.96
CA TRP A 740 -9.93 19.32 8.94
C TRP A 740 -9.98 19.95 10.34
N GLY A 741 -8.96 20.71 10.75
CA GLY A 741 -8.97 21.50 11.99
C GLY A 741 -10.13 22.50 12.05
N GLU A 742 -10.37 23.26 10.98
CA GLU A 742 -11.54 24.14 10.84
C GLU A 742 -12.88 23.38 10.96
N TRP A 743 -12.94 22.13 10.53
CA TRP A 743 -14.14 21.28 10.64
C TRP A 743 -14.30 20.71 12.06
N LEU A 744 -13.19 20.33 12.70
CA LEU A 744 -13.16 19.72 14.02
C LEU A 744 -13.39 20.74 15.14
N ALA A 745 -12.73 21.90 15.10
CA ALA A 745 -12.87 22.96 16.12
C ALA A 745 -14.33 23.43 16.28
N ARG A 746 -15.07 23.54 15.16
CA ARG A 746 -16.52 23.83 15.14
C ARG A 746 -17.40 22.75 15.81
N ARG A 747 -16.84 21.59 16.12
CA ARG A 747 -17.47 20.45 16.78
C ARG A 747 -16.74 20.05 18.08
N ALA A 748 -15.85 20.90 18.60
CA ALA A 748 -15.01 20.60 19.75
C ALA A 748 -15.45 21.32 21.05
N GLY A 749 -16.61 21.98 21.04
CA GLY A 749 -17.17 22.68 22.20
C GLY A 749 -16.49 24.01 22.50
N GLY A 750 -16.61 24.49 23.75
CA GLY A 750 -15.91 25.68 24.23
C GLY A 750 -14.39 25.48 24.37
N MET A 751 -13.72 26.51 24.92
CA MET A 751 -12.37 26.37 25.46
C MET A 751 -12.46 26.23 26.98
N VAL A 752 -11.70 25.29 27.53
CA VAL A 752 -11.55 24.99 28.96
C VAL A 752 -10.06 24.96 29.32
N ASP A 753 -9.72 24.99 30.60
CA ASP A 753 -8.32 24.94 31.02
C ASP A 753 -7.68 23.58 30.68
N ALA A 754 -6.38 23.59 30.40
CA ALA A 754 -5.67 22.44 29.86
C ALA A 754 -5.65 21.23 30.81
N ARG A 755 -6.07 20.06 30.29
CA ARG A 755 -6.12 18.78 31.02
C ARG A 755 -4.76 18.07 30.97
N ASP A 756 -3.98 18.18 32.04
CA ASP A 756 -2.77 17.37 32.23
C ASP A 756 -3.14 15.87 32.37
N PRO A 757 -2.41 14.94 31.72
CA PRO A 757 -2.70 13.51 31.79
C PRO A 757 -2.41 12.84 33.14
N GLY A 758 -1.70 13.50 34.07
CA GLY A 758 -1.51 13.01 35.44
C GLY A 758 -0.67 11.73 35.57
N GLU A 759 -0.90 10.98 36.66
CA GLU A 759 -0.24 9.70 36.90
C GLU A 759 -0.87 8.56 36.07
N GLY A 760 -0.03 7.65 35.59
CA GLY A 760 -0.46 6.51 34.77
C GLY A 760 0.58 5.40 34.67
N PHE A 761 0.44 4.53 33.68
CA PHE A 761 1.20 3.28 33.51
C PHE A 761 2.60 3.45 32.87
N GLY A 762 3.08 4.69 32.75
CA GLY A 762 4.33 5.08 32.09
C GLY A 762 4.12 6.23 31.09
N PRO A 763 5.21 6.84 30.57
CA PRO A 763 5.13 7.85 29.53
C PRO A 763 4.71 7.25 28.17
N ALA A 764 4.24 8.12 27.27
CA ALA A 764 4.23 7.83 25.84
C ALA A 764 5.67 7.51 25.36
N PRO A 765 5.86 6.62 24.37
CA PRO A 765 4.85 6.01 23.49
C PRO A 765 4.26 4.68 24.00
N GLY A 766 4.45 4.34 25.29
CA GLY A 766 3.95 3.11 25.90
C GLY A 766 4.90 1.91 25.74
N LEU A 767 4.41 0.70 26.06
CA LEU A 767 5.18 -0.54 25.97
C LEU A 767 4.84 -1.37 24.72
N TYR A 768 3.57 -1.43 24.32
CA TYR A 768 3.11 -2.29 23.23
C TYR A 768 3.66 -1.89 21.86
N VAL A 769 4.03 -0.62 21.69
CA VAL A 769 4.67 -0.13 20.46
C VAL A 769 6.05 -0.76 20.19
N HIS A 770 6.75 -1.20 21.24
CA HIS A 770 8.08 -1.81 21.13
C HIS A 770 8.03 -3.31 20.81
N GLU A 771 6.85 -3.93 20.81
CA GLU A 771 6.69 -5.36 20.60
C GLU A 771 6.85 -5.73 19.12
N ARG A 772 7.70 -6.72 18.85
CA ARG A 772 7.95 -7.25 17.49
C ARG A 772 6.96 -8.37 17.19
N ALA A 773 6.66 -8.55 15.90
CA ALA A 773 5.83 -9.62 15.37
C ALA A 773 6.52 -11.00 15.44
#